data_AF-A0A371HV46-F1
#
_entry.id   AF-A0A371HV46-F1
#
_cell.length_a   1.000
_cell.length_b   1.000
_cell.length_c   1.000
_cell.angle_alpha   90.00
_cell.angle_beta   90.00
_cell.angle_gamma   90.00
#
_symmetry.space_group_name_H-M   'P 1'
#
loop_
_entity.id
_entity.type
_entity.pdbx_description
1 polymer ?
#
loop_
_entity_poly.entity_id
_entity_poly.type
_entity_poly.pdbx_seq_one_letter_code
_entity_poly.pdbx_strand_id
1 'polypeptide(L)'
;MKALILLFIITFLASFFLASPEADSCTSNLSLNVSIPFDTTNLHCLSVWDAQSFTLRYVQTSANIWSFVLSTPDTNSYIAMGFSVSGGMVGSSAMVGWVASRGASGGIKQYYLGGVTSNQVVPDKGNLQVIANSTFITLQSSRLYMVFQLETTQPLSWLIFATGSTGLFPEPPSFSLTKHLDKVSTRIDYSKANIGSSQENGNSSQVDGNSSQADSCGSKLNLSVPLLFDTTNLNCLPVWNAQGYILRYSQTSPNIWSFILSAPNPNSYIAMGFSPNGGMTGSSAIVGWISSSGGGMKQYYLTGLTPNQVVPDRGNLKILTNSTFITSQSSRLYMAFQLQTNQPLPRLIYAFGPNAMFPSAPSFALTQHQDKVSISLNYATGSSASNPYMNLKKSHGVLNILGWGILIIMGAIVARYFKEWDPFWFYFHTTVQSLGFVLGVIGVISGLVLDNQLHIDVSLHKALGIIILVLGCLQVMAFLGRPKKESKVRKYWNLYHHNMGRILIILAVANIFYGIQLGREGRGWNIGYGVVLAILLTMAITFETQHCIIPLPLEGKASTNCCDSSTFVISQDSCSSNLVQLQFPIPFDTSSLLCTPVWPPQNYILRVRYAKGSSDMWSFIFSFPLDKKAYAAIGFSKDGSMVGSSAIVGWMPSPGAGGMKLYYLGGKSQEDVIVDKSDLYVMNASFVSATYSLGYLIFQLKTTQPSQNLLFAIGPNGQFPDYPRYALPKHTDHISITIDYSKGSTSEYSNLNLRRSHGVLNIMGWSIAMIIGSIIARYFKQWDPFWFYFHASIQTFGFMAGTIGILCGLLLSKKLNTNVTHHKNIAILIIVLGFLQVLAVVLRAGRESKIRKYWNWYHHNVGRILIIFAVLNSFYGLHLGGEGSKWFLAYGVTIAVLVIIAVVLEIRMRIIARRETRSSSFPQSLELAY
;
A
#
# COMPACT_ATOMS: atom_id res chain seq x y z
N MET A 1 4.60 -41.42 3.06
CA MET A 1 4.39 -40.67 4.33
C MET A 1 5.13 -39.32 4.37
N LYS A 2 6.43 -39.25 4.70
CA LYS A 2 7.15 -37.94 4.87
C LYS A 2 7.00 -36.97 3.67
N ALA A 3 7.09 -37.48 2.44
CA ALA A 3 6.85 -36.67 1.23
C ALA A 3 5.38 -36.21 1.08
N LEU A 4 4.40 -36.97 1.58
CA LEU A 4 2.98 -36.65 1.51
C LEU A 4 2.63 -35.48 2.44
N ILE A 5 3.28 -35.39 3.60
CA ILE A 5 3.10 -34.30 4.57
C ILE A 5 3.72 -33.00 4.04
N LEU A 6 4.92 -33.07 3.44
CA LEU A 6 5.53 -31.91 2.78
C LEU A 6 4.72 -31.47 1.55
N LEU A 7 4.21 -32.42 0.76
CA LEU A 7 3.30 -32.13 -0.35
C LEU A 7 2.01 -31.48 0.16
N PHE A 8 1.41 -31.96 1.25
CA PHE A 8 0.21 -31.38 1.85
C PHE A 8 0.46 -29.95 2.35
N ILE A 9 1.62 -29.67 2.98
CA ILE A 9 1.99 -28.29 3.38
C ILE A 9 2.16 -27.39 2.14
N ILE A 10 2.79 -27.90 1.08
CA ILE A 10 3.01 -27.15 -0.17
C ILE A 10 1.69 -26.93 -0.93
N THR A 11 0.81 -27.93 -1.03
CA THR A 11 -0.50 -27.79 -1.70
C THR A 11 -1.49 -26.97 -0.87
N PHE A 12 -1.46 -27.06 0.46
CA PHE A 12 -2.32 -26.24 1.33
C PHE A 12 -1.88 -24.76 1.36
N LEU A 13 -0.58 -24.48 1.23
CA LEU A 13 -0.08 -23.13 0.92
C LEU A 13 -0.50 -22.72 -0.51
N ALA A 14 -0.34 -23.58 -1.51
CA ALA A 14 -0.71 -23.28 -2.90
C ALA A 14 -2.23 -23.09 -3.10
N SER A 15 -3.09 -23.67 -2.26
CA SER A 15 -4.54 -23.42 -2.29
C SER A 15 -4.94 -22.02 -1.83
N PHE A 16 -4.04 -21.22 -1.24
CA PHE A 16 -4.21 -19.77 -1.09
C PHE A 16 -3.77 -18.97 -2.34
N PHE A 17 -3.23 -19.63 -3.37
CA PHE A 17 -2.64 -18.98 -4.55
C PHE A 17 -3.21 -19.43 -5.91
N LEU A 18 -4.27 -20.25 -5.93
CA LEU A 18 -4.94 -20.71 -7.16
C LEU A 18 -6.31 -20.02 -7.41
N ALA A 19 -6.31 -18.69 -7.41
CA ALA A 19 -7.35 -17.87 -8.06
C ALA A 19 -6.86 -16.43 -8.29
N SER A 20 -6.09 -16.20 -9.35
CA SER A 20 -6.10 -14.90 -10.02
C SER A 20 -7.07 -15.01 -11.22
N PRO A 21 -8.36 -14.67 -11.06
CA PRO A 21 -9.29 -14.67 -12.19
C PRO A 21 -8.77 -13.70 -13.26
N GLU A 22 -8.87 -14.09 -14.53
CA GLU A 22 -8.42 -13.24 -15.63
C GLU A 22 -9.17 -11.91 -15.58
N ALA A 23 -8.42 -10.80 -15.54
CA ALA A 23 -8.97 -9.50 -15.19
C ALA A 23 -9.74 -8.88 -16.37
N ASP A 24 -10.97 -9.37 -16.60
CA ASP A 24 -11.95 -8.68 -17.44
C ASP A 24 -12.06 -7.22 -16.98
N SER A 25 -11.94 -6.33 -17.96
CA SER A 25 -11.71 -4.90 -17.76
C SER A 25 -12.14 -4.13 -19.00
N CYS A 26 -12.35 -2.82 -18.87
CA CYS A 26 -12.64 -1.96 -20.01
C CYS A 26 -11.45 -1.75 -20.98
N THR A 27 -10.31 -2.41 -20.72
CA THR A 27 -9.17 -2.51 -21.65
C THR A 27 -9.12 -3.82 -22.43
N SER A 28 -10.11 -4.71 -22.26
CA SER A 28 -10.26 -5.97 -23.00
C SER A 28 -11.65 -6.08 -23.64
N ASN A 29 -11.68 -6.50 -24.91
CA ASN A 29 -12.93 -6.83 -25.60
C ASN A 29 -13.64 -7.99 -24.89
N LEU A 30 -14.98 -7.96 -24.88
CA LEU A 30 -15.78 -9.01 -24.25
C LEU A 30 -15.77 -10.29 -25.12
N SER A 31 -15.16 -11.36 -24.62
CA SER A 31 -15.17 -12.69 -25.26
C SER A 31 -15.80 -13.73 -24.33
N LEU A 32 -17.00 -14.19 -24.70
CA LEU A 32 -17.71 -15.29 -24.02
C LEU A 32 -17.87 -16.48 -24.97
N ASN A 33 -17.76 -17.69 -24.42
CA ASN A 33 -18.00 -18.94 -25.13
C ASN A 33 -19.51 -19.25 -25.30
N VAL A 34 -20.37 -18.25 -25.10
CA VAL A 34 -21.83 -18.32 -25.20
C VAL A 34 -22.29 -17.14 -26.06
N SER A 35 -23.19 -17.40 -27.02
CA SER A 35 -23.78 -16.37 -27.87
C SER A 35 -24.59 -15.36 -27.05
N ILE A 36 -24.19 -14.09 -27.11
CA ILE A 36 -24.90 -12.97 -26.47
C ILE A 36 -26.07 -12.56 -27.39
N PRO A 37 -27.30 -12.34 -26.88
CA PRO A 37 -28.50 -12.12 -27.71
C PRO A 37 -28.59 -10.72 -28.36
N PHE A 38 -27.51 -9.94 -28.37
CA PHE A 38 -27.43 -8.59 -28.94
C PHE A 38 -26.02 -8.27 -29.42
N ASP A 39 -25.90 -7.28 -30.31
CA ASP A 39 -24.62 -6.77 -30.79
C ASP A 39 -23.78 -6.18 -29.63
N THR A 40 -22.55 -6.64 -29.51
CA THR A 40 -21.60 -6.27 -28.46
C THR A 40 -20.47 -5.36 -28.94
N THR A 41 -20.42 -5.02 -30.23
CA THR A 41 -19.35 -4.20 -30.82
C THR A 41 -19.23 -2.80 -30.20
N ASN A 42 -20.36 -2.21 -29.80
CA ASN A 42 -20.47 -0.83 -29.32
C ASN A 42 -20.82 -0.74 -27.81
N LEU A 43 -20.36 -1.70 -27.00
CA LEU A 43 -20.59 -1.69 -25.55
C LEU A 43 -19.77 -0.60 -24.82
N HIS A 44 -20.46 0.36 -24.22
CA HIS A 44 -19.86 1.26 -23.23
C HIS A 44 -19.46 0.47 -21.99
N CYS A 45 -18.27 0.73 -21.44
CA CYS A 45 -17.73 -0.03 -20.32
C CYS A 45 -17.31 0.88 -19.15
N LEU A 46 -17.70 0.50 -17.94
CA LEU A 46 -17.32 1.17 -16.69
C LEU A 46 -16.89 0.15 -15.64
N SER A 47 -15.81 0.42 -14.91
CA SER A 47 -15.62 -0.19 -13.58
C SER A 47 -16.64 0.47 -12.64
N VAL A 48 -17.48 -0.34 -12.00
CA VAL A 48 -18.59 0.16 -11.15
C VAL A 48 -18.38 -0.14 -9.67
N TRP A 49 -17.43 -1.03 -9.34
CA TRP A 49 -17.04 -1.37 -7.98
C TRP A 49 -15.62 -1.97 -7.94
N ASP A 50 -14.58 -1.12 -8.01
CA ASP A 50 -13.18 -1.58 -8.08
C ASP A 50 -12.80 -2.54 -6.93
N ALA A 51 -13.30 -2.28 -5.72
CA ALA A 51 -13.01 -3.07 -4.51
C ALA A 51 -13.44 -4.55 -4.62
N GLN A 52 -14.47 -4.84 -5.42
CA GLN A 52 -14.94 -6.21 -5.73
C GLN A 52 -14.69 -6.58 -7.21
N SER A 53 -14.00 -5.72 -7.97
CA SER A 53 -13.72 -5.86 -9.42
C SER A 53 -14.95 -6.05 -10.33
N PHE A 54 -16.09 -5.41 -10.00
CA PHE A 54 -17.27 -5.41 -10.88
C PHE A 54 -17.04 -4.47 -12.08
N THR A 55 -17.18 -5.02 -13.28
CA THR A 55 -17.19 -4.27 -14.55
C THR A 55 -18.59 -4.36 -15.16
N LEU A 56 -19.21 -3.21 -15.42
CA LEU A 56 -20.47 -3.13 -16.16
C LEU A 56 -20.18 -2.73 -17.61
N ARG A 57 -20.75 -3.47 -18.56
CA ARG A 57 -20.89 -3.05 -19.95
C ARG A 57 -22.37 -2.84 -20.28
N TYR A 58 -22.68 -1.82 -21.07
CA TYR A 58 -24.05 -1.53 -21.49
C TYR A 58 -24.12 -0.83 -22.86
N VAL A 59 -25.25 -0.94 -23.55
CA VAL A 59 -25.54 -0.23 -24.79
C VAL A 59 -27.05 -0.05 -24.97
N GLN A 60 -27.47 1.03 -25.62
CA GLN A 60 -28.84 1.18 -26.12
C GLN A 60 -28.93 0.49 -27.50
N THR A 61 -29.60 -0.65 -27.57
CA THR A 61 -29.71 -1.47 -28.79
C THR A 61 -30.87 -1.02 -29.69
N SER A 62 -31.89 -0.37 -29.12
CA SER A 62 -32.91 0.38 -29.86
C SER A 62 -33.48 1.50 -28.99
N ALA A 63 -34.34 2.36 -29.54
CA ALA A 63 -34.95 3.47 -28.81
C ALA A 63 -35.59 3.06 -27.46
N ASN A 64 -36.10 1.83 -27.36
CA ASN A 64 -36.74 1.28 -26.17
C ASN A 64 -35.97 0.10 -25.55
N ILE A 65 -34.77 -0.28 -26.00
CA ILE A 65 -34.07 -1.48 -25.52
C ILE A 65 -32.66 -1.14 -25.03
N TRP A 66 -32.41 -1.43 -23.74
CA TRP A 66 -31.09 -1.31 -23.12
C TRP A 66 -30.55 -2.68 -22.73
N SER A 67 -29.33 -2.96 -23.17
CA SER A 67 -28.65 -4.24 -23.02
C SER A 67 -27.52 -4.12 -22.00
N PHE A 68 -27.43 -5.05 -21.05
CA PHE A 68 -26.47 -5.01 -19.93
C PHE A 68 -25.68 -6.32 -19.80
N VAL A 69 -24.39 -6.19 -19.50
CA VAL A 69 -23.47 -7.28 -19.12
C VAL A 69 -22.70 -6.85 -17.88
N LEU A 70 -22.94 -7.51 -16.74
CA LEU A 70 -22.18 -7.30 -15.51
C LEU A 70 -21.21 -8.46 -15.29
N SER A 71 -19.91 -8.18 -15.14
CA SER A 71 -18.90 -9.19 -14.79
C SER A 71 -18.25 -8.93 -13.45
N THR A 72 -17.91 -10.01 -12.74
CA THR A 72 -17.21 -9.98 -11.43
C THR A 72 -16.46 -11.30 -11.22
N PRO A 73 -15.36 -11.33 -10.44
CA PRO A 73 -14.83 -12.56 -9.87
C PRO A 73 -15.93 -13.45 -9.27
N ASP A 74 -15.78 -14.76 -9.44
CA ASP A 74 -16.62 -15.73 -8.76
C ASP A 74 -16.32 -15.73 -7.25
N THR A 75 -17.34 -15.40 -6.46
CA THR A 75 -17.30 -15.39 -4.99
C THR A 75 -18.02 -16.62 -4.39
N ASN A 76 -18.39 -17.58 -5.24
CA ASN A 76 -19.24 -18.73 -4.93
C ASN A 76 -20.51 -18.29 -4.18
N SER A 77 -21.18 -17.26 -4.71
CA SER A 77 -22.38 -16.62 -4.15
C SER A 77 -23.26 -16.03 -5.26
N TYR A 78 -24.43 -15.49 -4.92
CA TYR A 78 -25.23 -14.72 -5.88
C TYR A 78 -24.62 -13.32 -6.12
N ILE A 79 -24.86 -12.74 -7.30
CA ILE A 79 -24.49 -11.37 -7.66
C ILE A 79 -25.74 -10.59 -8.05
N ALA A 80 -25.80 -9.30 -7.69
CA ALA A 80 -26.99 -8.48 -7.86
C ALA A 80 -26.71 -7.12 -8.52
N MET A 81 -27.66 -6.67 -9.34
CA MET A 81 -27.73 -5.35 -9.99
C MET A 81 -29.12 -4.75 -9.81
N GLY A 82 -29.25 -3.87 -8.82
CA GLY A 82 -30.46 -3.09 -8.53
C GLY A 82 -30.53 -1.77 -9.29
N PHE A 83 -31.73 -1.37 -9.70
CA PHE A 83 -32.04 -0.08 -10.30
C PHE A 83 -32.92 0.70 -9.33
N SER A 84 -32.45 1.88 -8.89
CA SER A 84 -33.07 2.67 -7.82
C SER A 84 -33.31 4.12 -8.26
N VAL A 85 -34.28 4.77 -7.63
CA VAL A 85 -34.50 6.23 -7.75
C VAL A 85 -33.58 7.04 -6.82
N SER A 86 -33.08 6.42 -5.74
CA SER A 86 -32.36 7.12 -4.65
C SER A 86 -30.97 6.58 -4.34
N GLY A 87 -30.59 5.42 -4.89
CA GLY A 87 -29.44 4.63 -4.45
C GLY A 87 -29.71 3.77 -3.20
N GLY A 88 -30.92 3.87 -2.62
CA GLY A 88 -31.41 2.95 -1.59
C GLY A 88 -31.93 1.65 -2.20
N MET A 89 -31.71 0.54 -1.50
CA MET A 89 -32.25 -0.78 -1.91
C MET A 89 -33.76 -0.86 -1.70
N VAL A 90 -34.29 -0.32 -0.60
CA VAL A 90 -35.72 -0.41 -0.29
C VAL A 90 -36.52 0.40 -1.31
N GLY A 91 -37.51 -0.23 -1.94
CA GLY A 91 -38.29 0.33 -3.05
C GLY A 91 -37.64 0.21 -4.44
N SER A 92 -36.46 -0.42 -4.55
CA SER A 92 -35.79 -0.68 -5.83
C SER A 92 -36.16 -2.05 -6.42
N SER A 93 -35.83 -2.28 -7.69
CA SER A 93 -35.96 -3.58 -8.35
C SER A 93 -34.60 -4.05 -8.87
N ALA A 94 -34.29 -5.34 -8.77
CA ALA A 94 -32.95 -5.86 -9.05
C ALA A 94 -32.96 -7.14 -9.88
N MET A 95 -31.98 -7.26 -10.78
CA MET A 95 -31.59 -8.54 -11.38
C MET A 95 -30.58 -9.22 -10.47
N VAL A 96 -30.78 -10.50 -10.18
CA VAL A 96 -29.91 -11.31 -9.31
C VAL A 96 -29.64 -12.63 -10.00
N GLY A 97 -28.36 -12.98 -10.14
CA GLY A 97 -27.89 -14.19 -10.81
C GLY A 97 -26.90 -14.99 -9.98
N TRP A 98 -26.87 -16.30 -10.16
CA TRP A 98 -25.97 -17.22 -9.47
C TRP A 98 -25.65 -18.44 -10.34
N VAL A 99 -24.51 -19.09 -10.06
CA VAL A 99 -24.12 -20.38 -10.64
C VAL A 99 -23.65 -21.27 -9.49
N ALA A 100 -24.34 -22.37 -9.21
CA ALA A 100 -23.92 -23.32 -8.19
C ALA A 100 -22.67 -24.10 -8.64
N SER A 101 -21.83 -24.49 -7.67
CA SER A 101 -20.58 -25.19 -7.94
C SER A 101 -20.84 -26.51 -8.69
N ARG A 102 -20.12 -26.74 -9.81
CA ARG A 102 -20.33 -27.82 -10.82
C ARG A 102 -21.42 -27.55 -11.88
N GLY A 103 -22.03 -26.37 -11.93
CA GLY A 103 -22.76 -25.89 -13.13
C GLY A 103 -24.11 -26.56 -13.43
N ALA A 104 -24.62 -27.43 -12.56
CA ALA A 104 -25.90 -28.12 -12.75
C ALA A 104 -27.14 -27.27 -12.38
N SER A 105 -26.95 -26.18 -11.63
CA SER A 105 -28.02 -25.26 -11.19
C SER A 105 -27.53 -23.82 -11.13
N GLY A 106 -27.55 -23.15 -12.29
CA GLY A 106 -27.47 -21.69 -12.38
C GLY A 106 -28.86 -21.07 -12.53
N GLY A 107 -29.00 -19.79 -12.17
CA GLY A 107 -30.26 -19.07 -12.30
C GLY A 107 -30.07 -17.56 -12.37
N ILE A 108 -31.00 -16.88 -13.01
CA ILE A 108 -31.15 -15.42 -12.97
C ILE A 108 -32.63 -15.09 -12.75
N LYS A 109 -32.92 -14.22 -11.79
CA LYS A 109 -34.28 -13.78 -11.45
C LYS A 109 -34.32 -12.29 -11.15
N GLN A 110 -35.48 -11.69 -11.39
CA GLN A 110 -35.80 -10.34 -10.94
C GLN A 110 -36.33 -10.39 -9.50
N TYR A 111 -36.04 -9.35 -8.71
CA TYR A 111 -36.54 -9.20 -7.34
C TYR A 111 -37.07 -7.79 -7.09
N TYR A 112 -38.19 -7.69 -6.37
CA TYR A 112 -38.65 -6.44 -5.79
C TYR A 112 -38.13 -6.31 -4.36
N LEU A 113 -37.33 -5.28 -4.11
CA LEU A 113 -36.69 -5.05 -2.82
C LEU A 113 -37.59 -4.17 -1.94
N GLY A 114 -38.75 -4.71 -1.53
CA GLY A 114 -39.75 -4.00 -0.73
C GLY A 114 -39.33 -3.67 0.70
N GLY A 115 -38.17 -4.15 1.17
CA GLY A 115 -37.67 -3.95 2.52
C GLY A 115 -36.31 -4.60 2.77
N VAL A 116 -36.00 -4.88 4.04
CA VAL A 116 -34.67 -5.37 4.47
C VAL A 116 -34.66 -6.81 5.00
N THR A 117 -35.83 -7.41 5.21
CA THR A 117 -35.99 -8.81 5.59
C THR A 117 -36.33 -9.66 4.36
N SER A 118 -35.96 -10.94 4.36
CA SER A 118 -36.07 -11.80 3.15
C SER A 118 -37.52 -11.96 2.66
N ASN A 119 -38.51 -11.93 3.55
CA ASN A 119 -39.94 -11.92 3.20
C ASN A 119 -40.44 -10.62 2.53
N GLN A 120 -39.65 -9.54 2.58
CA GLN A 120 -39.91 -8.28 1.86
C GLN A 120 -39.13 -8.19 0.54
N VAL A 121 -38.29 -9.18 0.24
CA VAL A 121 -37.47 -9.28 -0.98
C VAL A 121 -38.09 -10.38 -1.86
N VAL A 122 -38.98 -9.96 -2.75
CA VAL A 122 -39.89 -10.90 -3.43
C VAL A 122 -39.33 -11.28 -4.82
N PRO A 123 -39.07 -12.58 -5.11
CA PRO A 123 -38.65 -13.03 -6.42
C PRO A 123 -39.76 -12.84 -7.48
N ASP A 124 -39.34 -12.77 -8.74
CA ASP A 124 -40.19 -12.68 -9.93
C ASP A 124 -41.18 -11.51 -9.90
N LYS A 125 -40.81 -10.42 -9.21
CA LYS A 125 -41.57 -9.16 -9.12
C LYS A 125 -40.65 -7.93 -9.24
N GLY A 126 -41.23 -6.77 -9.52
CA GLY A 126 -40.56 -5.47 -9.58
C GLY A 126 -40.88 -4.72 -10.87
N ASN A 127 -40.25 -3.57 -11.06
CA ASN A 127 -40.61 -2.60 -12.10
C ASN A 127 -39.67 -2.66 -13.33
N LEU A 128 -38.80 -3.67 -13.43
CA LEU A 128 -37.98 -3.88 -14.62
C LEU A 128 -38.81 -4.65 -15.66
N GLN A 129 -38.87 -4.15 -16.89
CA GLN A 129 -39.45 -4.87 -18.03
C GLN A 129 -38.34 -5.70 -18.68
N VAL A 130 -38.09 -6.88 -18.15
CA VAL A 130 -37.03 -7.78 -18.63
C VAL A 130 -37.51 -8.50 -19.89
N ILE A 131 -36.75 -8.39 -20.98
CA ILE A 131 -37.13 -9.03 -22.26
C ILE A 131 -36.99 -10.55 -22.12
N ALA A 132 -38.05 -11.28 -22.47
CA ALA A 132 -38.07 -12.74 -22.42
C ALA A 132 -36.94 -13.36 -23.26
N ASN A 133 -36.31 -14.42 -22.75
CA ASN A 133 -35.16 -15.11 -23.36
C ASN A 133 -33.89 -14.24 -23.58
N SER A 134 -33.87 -12.97 -23.14
CA SER A 134 -32.66 -12.11 -23.21
C SER A 134 -31.66 -12.35 -22.08
N THR A 135 -32.02 -13.19 -21.10
CA THR A 135 -31.32 -13.28 -19.81
C THR A 135 -30.52 -14.58 -19.66
N PHE A 136 -29.28 -14.46 -19.21
CA PHE A 136 -28.50 -15.61 -18.76
C PHE A 136 -27.43 -15.20 -17.74
N ILE A 137 -26.89 -16.20 -17.03
CA ILE A 137 -25.63 -16.06 -16.29
C ILE A 137 -24.71 -17.22 -16.65
N THR A 138 -23.42 -16.94 -16.82
CA THR A 138 -22.38 -17.95 -17.08
C THR A 138 -21.15 -17.72 -16.23
N LEU A 139 -20.38 -18.79 -16.01
CA LEU A 139 -19.12 -18.80 -15.27
C LEU A 139 -17.99 -19.17 -16.23
N GLN A 140 -17.09 -18.22 -16.52
CA GLN A 140 -15.95 -18.40 -17.44
C GLN A 140 -14.69 -17.78 -16.84
N SER A 141 -13.55 -18.48 -16.90
CA SER A 141 -12.26 -18.05 -16.31
C SER A 141 -12.35 -17.56 -14.85
N SER A 142 -13.16 -18.24 -14.02
CA SER A 142 -13.47 -17.87 -12.63
C SER A 142 -14.08 -16.47 -12.46
N ARG A 143 -14.83 -16.01 -13.47
CA ARG A 143 -15.70 -14.82 -13.40
C ARG A 143 -17.13 -15.16 -13.78
N LEU A 144 -18.06 -14.60 -13.03
CA LEU A 144 -19.50 -14.61 -13.35
C LEU A 144 -19.79 -13.48 -14.33
N TYR A 145 -20.58 -13.77 -15.36
CA TYR A 145 -21.11 -12.80 -16.33
C TYR A 145 -22.64 -12.90 -16.34
N MET A 146 -23.31 -11.89 -15.79
CA MET A 146 -24.77 -11.77 -15.78
C MET A 146 -25.22 -10.85 -16.91
N VAL A 147 -26.08 -11.36 -17.79
CA VAL A 147 -26.54 -10.68 -19.02
C VAL A 147 -28.06 -10.59 -19.01
N PHE A 148 -28.58 -9.42 -19.38
CA PHE A 148 -30.02 -9.19 -19.54
C PHE A 148 -30.31 -7.96 -20.41
N GLN A 149 -31.51 -7.89 -21.00
CA GLN A 149 -32.02 -6.68 -21.66
C GLN A 149 -33.27 -6.17 -20.96
N LEU A 150 -33.44 -4.85 -20.95
CA LEU A 150 -34.61 -4.15 -20.43
C LEU A 150 -35.32 -3.38 -21.55
N GLU A 151 -36.64 -3.53 -21.63
CA GLU A 151 -37.50 -2.67 -22.43
C GLU A 151 -37.81 -1.38 -21.66
N THR A 152 -37.07 -0.31 -21.96
CA THR A 152 -37.26 1.02 -21.37
C THR A 152 -36.68 2.09 -22.29
N THR A 153 -37.31 3.26 -22.33
CA THR A 153 -36.75 4.45 -22.98
C THR A 153 -35.54 5.01 -22.23
N GLN A 154 -35.53 4.92 -20.90
CA GLN A 154 -34.44 5.38 -20.05
C GLN A 154 -34.31 4.53 -18.77
N PRO A 155 -33.17 3.83 -18.55
CA PRO A 155 -32.90 3.13 -17.29
C PRO A 155 -32.67 4.11 -16.13
N LEU A 156 -32.97 3.69 -14.90
CA LEU A 156 -32.70 4.50 -13.71
C LEU A 156 -31.19 4.72 -13.53
N SER A 157 -30.81 5.95 -13.19
CA SER A 157 -29.41 6.36 -13.07
C SER A 157 -28.68 5.77 -11.86
N TRP A 158 -29.37 5.45 -10.77
CA TRP A 158 -28.72 4.83 -9.60
C TRP A 158 -28.73 3.31 -9.72
N LEU A 159 -27.54 2.73 -9.88
CA LEU A 159 -27.34 1.30 -9.85
C LEU A 159 -26.76 0.85 -8.50
N ILE A 160 -27.23 -0.29 -8.01
CA ILE A 160 -26.80 -0.89 -6.75
C ILE A 160 -26.19 -2.24 -7.06
N PHE A 161 -24.94 -2.46 -6.63
CA PHE A 161 -24.24 -3.73 -6.81
C PHE A 161 -24.03 -4.40 -5.46
N ALA A 162 -24.25 -5.71 -5.37
CA ALA A 162 -24.10 -6.47 -4.14
C ALA A 162 -23.67 -7.93 -4.41
N THR A 163 -22.97 -8.52 -3.44
CA THR A 163 -22.55 -9.93 -3.43
C THR A 163 -23.26 -10.69 -2.30
N GLY A 164 -23.69 -11.91 -2.59
CA GLY A 164 -24.36 -12.79 -1.63
C GLY A 164 -23.41 -13.39 -0.59
N SER A 165 -23.97 -14.08 0.40
CA SER A 165 -23.17 -14.88 1.32
C SER A 165 -22.60 -16.13 0.61
N THR A 166 -21.28 -16.33 0.70
CA THR A 166 -20.57 -17.46 0.07
C THR A 166 -21.17 -18.81 0.47
N GLY A 167 -21.46 -19.65 -0.53
CA GLY A 167 -22.06 -20.98 -0.38
C GLY A 167 -23.57 -21.00 -0.16
N LEU A 168 -24.26 -19.86 -0.22
CA LEU A 168 -25.71 -19.76 -0.01
C LEU A 168 -26.40 -19.16 -1.25
N PHE A 169 -27.05 -20.02 -2.03
CA PHE A 169 -27.73 -19.68 -3.29
C PHE A 169 -29.26 -19.60 -3.13
N PRO A 170 -29.97 -18.86 -3.99
CA PRO A 170 -31.43 -18.90 -4.07
C PRO A 170 -31.90 -20.22 -4.69
N GLU A 171 -32.68 -21.00 -3.93
CA GLU A 171 -33.13 -22.34 -4.33
C GLU A 171 -34.66 -22.50 -4.22
N PRO A 172 -35.28 -23.46 -4.94
CA PRO A 172 -36.71 -23.75 -4.83
C PRO A 172 -37.11 -24.23 -3.41
N PRO A 173 -38.35 -23.98 -2.96
CA PRO A 173 -39.43 -23.30 -3.68
C PRO A 173 -39.42 -21.76 -3.49
N SER A 174 -38.65 -21.22 -2.54
CA SER A 174 -38.78 -19.83 -2.12
C SER A 174 -37.92 -18.83 -2.91
N PHE A 175 -36.80 -19.27 -3.47
CA PHE A 175 -35.74 -18.40 -4.04
C PHE A 175 -35.36 -17.23 -3.12
N SER A 176 -35.47 -17.41 -1.81
CA SER A 176 -35.29 -16.34 -0.81
C SER A 176 -33.83 -15.89 -0.72
N LEU A 177 -33.55 -14.60 -0.95
CA LEU A 177 -32.19 -14.07 -0.84
C LEU A 177 -31.70 -14.06 0.61
N THR A 178 -30.47 -14.54 0.81
CA THR A 178 -29.72 -14.34 2.06
C THR A 178 -29.20 -12.90 2.15
N LYS A 179 -28.62 -12.52 3.30
CA LYS A 179 -28.03 -11.18 3.43
C LYS A 179 -26.77 -11.08 2.55
N HIS A 180 -26.66 -9.99 1.81
CA HIS A 180 -25.44 -9.64 1.08
C HIS A 180 -24.27 -9.39 2.05
N LEU A 181 -23.06 -9.76 1.63
CA LEU A 181 -21.83 -9.52 2.40
C LEU A 181 -21.46 -8.03 2.37
N ASP A 182 -21.58 -7.41 1.19
CA ASP A 182 -21.17 -6.04 0.92
C ASP A 182 -22.07 -5.45 -0.19
N LYS A 183 -22.09 -4.12 -0.36
CA LYS A 183 -22.79 -3.43 -1.45
C LYS A 183 -22.22 -2.04 -1.76
N VAL A 184 -22.35 -1.59 -3.00
CA VAL A 184 -22.13 -0.19 -3.41
C VAL A 184 -23.36 0.37 -4.14
N SER A 185 -23.50 1.69 -4.20
CA SER A 185 -24.47 2.40 -5.03
C SER A 185 -23.74 3.44 -5.87
N THR A 186 -23.86 3.34 -7.19
CA THR A 186 -23.11 4.11 -8.18
C THR A 186 -24.10 4.78 -9.14
N ARG A 187 -23.90 6.07 -9.45
CA ARG A 187 -24.76 6.79 -10.41
C ARG A 187 -24.13 6.78 -11.80
N ILE A 188 -24.87 6.30 -12.79
CA ILE A 188 -24.48 6.31 -14.21
C ILE A 188 -25.22 7.45 -14.94
N ASP A 189 -24.49 8.08 -15.86
CA ASP A 189 -24.98 9.09 -16.79
C ASP A 189 -25.02 8.49 -18.20
N TYR A 190 -26.19 8.00 -18.59
CA TYR A 190 -26.41 7.35 -19.89
C TYR A 190 -26.39 8.35 -21.07
N SER A 191 -26.37 9.67 -20.83
CA SER A 191 -26.40 10.67 -21.92
C SER A 191 -25.14 10.67 -22.78
N LYS A 192 -24.03 10.15 -22.24
CA LYS A 192 -22.71 10.05 -22.91
C LYS A 192 -22.59 8.86 -23.86
N ALA A 193 -23.69 8.13 -24.12
CA ALA A 193 -23.68 6.87 -24.83
C ALA A 193 -24.10 6.94 -26.32
N ASN A 194 -24.62 8.07 -26.81
CA ASN A 194 -25.26 8.15 -28.12
C ASN A 194 -24.30 8.45 -29.29
N ILE A 195 -24.15 7.43 -30.16
CA ILE A 195 -23.96 7.44 -31.62
C ILE A 195 -22.97 8.48 -32.21
N GLY A 196 -21.85 7.98 -32.77
CA GLY A 196 -20.81 8.81 -33.38
C GLY A 196 -20.87 8.97 -34.91
N SER A 197 -19.98 9.81 -35.43
CA SER A 197 -19.58 9.86 -36.84
C SER A 197 -18.12 10.38 -36.96
N SER A 198 -17.65 10.66 -38.17
CA SER A 198 -16.23 10.76 -38.54
C SER A 198 -15.52 12.10 -38.21
N GLN A 199 -14.18 12.02 -38.27
CA GLN A 199 -13.15 13.06 -38.45
C GLN A 199 -13.49 14.56 -38.57
N GLU A 200 -12.52 15.32 -38.03
CA GLU A 200 -12.00 16.65 -38.43
C GLU A 200 -12.51 17.96 -37.79
N ASN A 201 -11.49 18.76 -37.43
CA ASN A 201 -11.36 20.21 -37.54
C ASN A 201 -12.53 21.14 -37.16
N GLY A 202 -12.31 21.90 -36.08
CA GLY A 202 -12.26 23.36 -36.25
C GLY A 202 -13.17 24.23 -35.36
N ASN A 203 -12.51 25.12 -34.62
CA ASN A 203 -13.02 26.39 -34.09
C ASN A 203 -14.09 26.40 -32.98
N SER A 204 -14.25 27.58 -32.39
CA SER A 204 -14.94 27.83 -31.13
C SER A 204 -16.27 28.57 -31.28
N SER A 205 -17.26 28.17 -30.48
CA SER A 205 -18.35 29.07 -30.05
C SER A 205 -18.81 28.67 -28.65
N GLN A 206 -19.00 29.65 -27.76
CA GLN A 206 -19.59 29.41 -26.44
C GLN A 206 -21.10 29.19 -26.55
N VAL A 207 -21.63 28.18 -25.84
CA VAL A 207 -23.02 28.13 -25.39
C VAL A 207 -23.02 27.57 -23.97
N ASP A 208 -23.53 28.33 -23.00
CA ASP A 208 -23.57 27.92 -21.60
C ASP A 208 -24.66 26.86 -21.34
N GLY A 209 -24.26 25.73 -20.76
CA GLY A 209 -25.14 24.61 -20.42
C GLY A 209 -24.88 24.13 -18.98
N ASN A 210 -25.82 24.40 -18.07
CA ASN A 210 -25.64 24.21 -16.64
C ASN A 210 -25.68 22.72 -16.22
N SER A 211 -24.52 22.07 -16.11
CA SER A 211 -24.40 20.68 -15.65
C SER A 211 -24.28 20.57 -14.12
N SER A 212 -24.98 19.60 -13.53
CA SER A 212 -25.03 19.41 -12.07
C SER A 212 -23.70 18.86 -11.52
N GLN A 213 -22.79 19.74 -11.12
CA GLN A 213 -21.53 19.38 -10.49
C GLN A 213 -21.73 18.67 -9.14
N ALA A 214 -20.84 17.73 -8.82
CA ALA A 214 -20.78 17.10 -7.51
C ALA A 214 -20.10 18.03 -6.49
N ASP A 215 -20.66 18.11 -5.28
CA ASP A 215 -20.17 19.01 -4.22
C ASP A 215 -18.71 18.72 -3.83
N SER A 216 -17.86 19.74 -3.98
CA SER A 216 -16.42 19.66 -3.75
C SER A 216 -15.86 21.01 -3.26
N CYS A 217 -14.60 21.05 -2.83
CA CYS A 217 -13.92 22.32 -2.57
C CYS A 217 -13.45 23.07 -3.84
N GLY A 218 -13.65 22.50 -5.04
CA GLY A 218 -13.44 23.20 -6.31
C GLY A 218 -14.71 23.88 -6.86
N SER A 219 -15.89 23.48 -6.37
CA SER A 219 -17.19 24.03 -6.77
C SER A 219 -17.69 25.07 -5.76
N LYS A 220 -18.25 26.19 -6.24
CA LYS A 220 -18.97 27.15 -5.37
C LYS A 220 -20.15 26.43 -4.70
N LEU A 221 -20.36 26.69 -3.40
CA LEU A 221 -21.49 26.13 -2.65
C LEU A 221 -22.81 26.75 -3.16
N ASN A 222 -23.58 25.97 -3.94
CA ASN A 222 -24.86 26.39 -4.48
C ASN A 222 -26.00 25.58 -3.84
N LEU A 223 -26.60 26.13 -2.79
CA LEU A 223 -27.73 25.53 -2.09
C LEU A 223 -29.04 26.19 -2.49
N SER A 224 -30.08 25.40 -2.76
CA SER A 224 -31.40 25.86 -3.19
C SER A 224 -32.22 26.54 -2.09
N VAL A 225 -31.61 26.85 -0.94
CA VAL A 225 -32.22 27.48 0.23
C VAL A 225 -31.23 28.54 0.75
N PRO A 226 -31.67 29.78 1.02
CA PRO A 226 -30.78 30.81 1.57
C PRO A 226 -30.25 30.39 2.94
N LEU A 227 -28.93 30.46 3.11
CA LEU A 227 -28.30 30.23 4.40
C LEU A 227 -28.41 31.48 5.29
N LEU A 228 -28.53 31.25 6.60
CA LEU A 228 -28.83 32.27 7.61
C LEU A 228 -27.60 33.13 8.01
N PHE A 229 -26.48 32.99 7.28
CA PHE A 229 -25.24 33.73 7.49
C PHE A 229 -24.41 33.80 6.20
N ASP A 230 -23.47 34.76 6.13
CA ASP A 230 -22.59 34.95 4.98
C ASP A 230 -21.70 33.71 4.73
N THR A 231 -21.66 33.29 3.47
CA THR A 231 -20.90 32.12 2.99
C THR A 231 -19.88 32.45 1.90
N THR A 232 -19.72 33.73 1.55
CA THR A 232 -18.79 34.18 0.50
C THR A 232 -17.33 33.81 0.78
N ASN A 233 -16.92 33.82 2.06
CA ASN A 233 -15.53 33.67 2.51
C ASN A 233 -15.32 32.42 3.38
N LEU A 234 -15.79 31.25 2.94
CA LEU A 234 -15.61 29.97 3.64
C LEU A 234 -14.34 29.22 3.19
N ASN A 235 -13.47 28.87 4.14
CA ASN A 235 -12.42 27.87 3.93
C ASN A 235 -13.07 26.49 3.75
N CYS A 236 -12.66 25.72 2.74
CA CYS A 236 -13.22 24.39 2.45
C CYS A 236 -12.16 23.30 2.55
N LEU A 237 -12.45 22.21 3.28
CA LEU A 237 -11.55 21.07 3.46
C LEU A 237 -12.29 19.73 3.36
N PRO A 238 -11.77 18.75 2.59
CA PRO A 238 -12.25 17.38 2.66
C PRO A 238 -11.70 16.72 3.93
N VAL A 239 -12.57 16.52 4.92
CA VAL A 239 -12.18 16.11 6.29
C VAL A 239 -12.25 14.60 6.54
N TRP A 240 -12.96 13.86 5.68
CA TRP A 240 -13.03 12.40 5.75
C TRP A 240 -13.29 11.80 4.36
N ASN A 241 -12.23 11.76 3.53
CA ASN A 241 -12.33 11.35 2.12
C ASN A 241 -13.03 10.00 1.92
N ALA A 242 -12.75 9.02 2.78
CA ALA A 242 -13.32 7.67 2.72
C ALA A 242 -14.85 7.62 2.89
N GLN A 243 -15.45 8.63 3.53
CA GLN A 243 -16.90 8.76 3.72
C GLN A 243 -17.46 10.04 3.04
N GLY A 244 -16.65 10.73 2.23
CA GLY A 244 -17.06 11.93 1.48
C GLY A 244 -17.42 13.16 2.32
N TYR A 245 -16.95 13.28 3.58
CA TYR A 245 -17.24 14.48 4.40
C TYR A 245 -16.37 15.66 3.96
N ILE A 246 -17.00 16.82 3.78
CA ILE A 246 -16.35 18.10 3.48
C ILE A 246 -16.83 19.13 4.49
N LEU A 247 -15.90 19.71 5.25
CA LEU A 247 -16.16 20.82 6.16
C LEU A 247 -15.88 22.13 5.44
N ARG A 248 -16.79 23.09 5.58
CA ARG A 248 -16.59 24.50 5.24
C ARG A 248 -16.70 25.33 6.52
N TYR A 249 -15.80 26.30 6.72
CA TYR A 249 -15.83 27.14 7.91
C TYR A 249 -15.18 28.53 7.69
N SER A 250 -15.58 29.50 8.51
CA SER A 250 -14.92 30.81 8.59
C SER A 250 -15.12 31.46 9.96
N GLN A 251 -14.29 32.45 10.28
CA GLN A 251 -14.59 33.39 11.35
C GLN A 251 -15.31 34.58 10.73
N THR A 252 -16.63 34.67 10.92
CA THR A 252 -17.48 35.72 10.33
C THR A 252 -17.47 37.01 11.15
N SER A 253 -17.07 36.97 12.42
CA SER A 253 -16.89 38.14 13.29
C SER A 253 -15.93 37.81 14.44
N PRO A 254 -15.44 38.80 15.20
CA PRO A 254 -14.76 38.54 16.47
C PRO A 254 -15.58 37.58 17.35
N ASN A 255 -14.97 36.46 17.73
CA ASN A 255 -15.57 35.38 18.52
C ASN A 255 -16.81 34.67 17.90
N ILE A 256 -17.10 34.81 16.60
CA ILE A 256 -18.16 34.04 15.90
C ILE A 256 -17.56 33.21 14.77
N TRP A 257 -17.73 31.90 14.87
CA TRP A 257 -17.27 30.90 13.90
C TRP A 257 -18.44 30.22 13.21
N SER A 258 -18.50 30.32 11.89
CA SER A 258 -19.51 29.71 11.03
C SER A 258 -19.02 28.37 10.48
N PHE A 259 -19.88 27.35 10.49
CA PHE A 259 -19.57 25.99 10.05
C PHE A 259 -20.66 25.45 9.12
N ILE A 260 -20.25 24.71 8.09
CA ILE A 260 -21.11 23.89 7.24
C ILE A 260 -20.41 22.56 6.99
N LEU A 261 -20.89 21.48 7.62
CA LEU A 261 -20.46 20.13 7.32
C LEU A 261 -21.38 19.52 6.26
N SER A 262 -20.79 18.96 5.21
CA SER A 262 -21.51 18.19 4.18
C SER A 262 -21.02 16.75 4.11
N ALA A 263 -21.94 15.81 3.89
CA ALA A 263 -21.65 14.38 3.75
C ALA A 263 -22.69 13.72 2.82
N PRO A 264 -22.38 12.59 2.16
CA PRO A 264 -23.38 11.75 1.52
C PRO A 264 -24.46 11.37 2.56
N ASN A 265 -25.73 11.40 2.19
CA ASN A 265 -26.81 11.09 3.13
C ASN A 265 -26.78 9.59 3.51
N PRO A 266 -26.50 9.22 4.78
CA PRO A 266 -26.39 7.81 5.19
C PRO A 266 -27.77 7.18 5.50
N ASN A 267 -28.87 7.92 5.27
CA ASN A 267 -30.20 7.62 5.79
C ASN A 267 -30.17 7.42 7.33
N SER A 268 -29.42 8.26 8.04
CA SER A 268 -29.23 8.26 9.49
C SER A 268 -28.72 9.65 9.93
N TYR A 269 -28.30 9.80 11.18
CA TYR A 269 -27.63 11.00 11.65
C TYR A 269 -26.19 11.12 11.13
N ILE A 270 -25.72 12.34 10.97
CA ILE A 270 -24.30 12.72 10.84
C ILE A 270 -23.89 13.56 12.05
N ALA A 271 -22.63 13.44 12.49
CA ALA A 271 -22.14 14.06 13.71
C ALA A 271 -20.78 14.76 13.51
N MET A 272 -20.61 15.90 14.19
CA MET A 272 -19.38 16.68 14.30
C MET A 272 -19.12 17.00 15.77
N GLY A 273 -17.95 16.65 16.30
CA GLY A 273 -17.56 16.90 17.68
C GLY A 273 -16.28 17.72 17.82
N PHE A 274 -16.29 18.62 18.78
CA PHE A 274 -15.16 19.45 19.20
C PHE A 274 -14.55 18.81 20.44
N SER A 275 -13.31 18.35 20.34
CA SER A 275 -12.67 17.47 21.32
C SER A 275 -11.40 18.08 21.90
N PRO A 276 -11.13 17.92 23.22
CA PRO A 276 -9.86 18.34 23.80
C PRO A 276 -8.69 17.41 23.41
N ASN A 277 -8.97 16.10 23.24
CA ASN A 277 -7.95 15.07 23.02
C ASN A 277 -8.06 14.33 21.68
N GLY A 278 -9.19 14.44 20.97
CA GLY A 278 -9.50 13.69 19.74
C GLY A 278 -10.31 12.40 19.98
N GLY A 279 -10.65 12.09 21.24
CA GLY A 279 -11.59 11.03 21.62
C GLY A 279 -13.02 11.57 21.81
N MET A 280 -13.98 10.68 22.10
CA MET A 280 -15.37 11.09 22.37
C MET A 280 -15.51 11.69 23.78
N THR A 281 -15.08 10.96 24.82
CA THR A 281 -15.22 11.36 26.23
C THR A 281 -14.65 12.76 26.50
N GLY A 282 -15.47 13.62 27.11
CA GLY A 282 -15.13 15.03 27.41
C GLY A 282 -15.36 16.00 26.25
N SER A 283 -15.85 15.52 25.08
CA SER A 283 -16.14 16.36 23.92
C SER A 283 -17.59 16.86 23.93
N SER A 284 -17.84 17.94 23.22
CA SER A 284 -19.19 18.40 22.87
C SER A 284 -19.40 18.27 21.36
N ALA A 285 -20.56 17.77 20.95
CA ALA A 285 -20.87 17.48 19.55
C ALA A 285 -22.18 18.10 19.10
N ILE A 286 -22.31 18.32 17.80
CA ILE A 286 -23.54 18.67 17.10
C ILE A 286 -23.86 17.52 16.16
N VAL A 287 -25.11 17.08 16.20
CA VAL A 287 -25.61 15.92 15.47
C VAL A 287 -26.85 16.35 14.73
N GLY A 288 -26.93 15.99 13.46
CA GLY A 288 -28.02 16.39 12.56
C GLY A 288 -28.49 15.22 11.71
N TRP A 289 -29.78 15.18 11.44
CA TRP A 289 -30.45 14.12 10.68
C TRP A 289 -31.63 14.69 9.89
N ILE A 290 -32.05 13.96 8.87
CA ILE A 290 -33.34 14.18 8.20
C ILE A 290 -34.03 12.83 8.06
N SER A 291 -35.23 12.73 8.64
CA SER A 291 -36.13 11.59 8.56
C SER A 291 -37.41 11.98 7.81
N SER A 292 -38.27 11.01 7.50
CA SER A 292 -39.59 11.27 6.89
C SER A 292 -40.50 12.17 7.74
N SER A 293 -40.25 12.24 9.05
CA SER A 293 -40.91 13.12 10.02
C SER A 293 -40.31 14.54 10.11
N GLY A 294 -39.24 14.85 9.37
CA GLY A 294 -38.60 16.17 9.34
C GLY A 294 -37.08 16.16 9.55
N GLY A 295 -36.48 17.34 9.43
CA GLY A 295 -35.08 17.59 9.78
C GLY A 295 -34.89 17.91 11.26
N GLY A 296 -33.79 17.46 11.86
CA GLY A 296 -33.44 17.74 13.25
C GLY A 296 -31.95 18.00 13.42
N MET A 297 -31.61 18.87 14.36
CA MET A 297 -30.24 19.11 14.81
C MET A 297 -30.23 19.34 16.33
N LYS A 298 -29.31 18.69 17.04
CA LYS A 298 -29.12 18.85 18.49
C LYS A 298 -27.65 18.82 18.89
N GLN A 299 -27.36 19.51 19.99
CA GLN A 299 -26.08 19.41 20.67
C GLN A 299 -26.07 18.20 21.62
N TYR A 300 -24.91 17.59 21.84
CA TYR A 300 -24.71 16.48 22.77
C TYR A 300 -23.42 16.67 23.57
N TYR A 301 -23.46 16.35 24.86
CA TYR A 301 -22.27 16.22 25.70
C TYR A 301 -21.88 14.75 25.83
N LEU A 302 -20.65 14.43 25.47
CA LEU A 302 -20.14 13.05 25.42
C LEU A 302 -19.38 12.76 26.72
N THR A 303 -20.09 12.41 27.80
CA THR A 303 -19.47 12.03 29.08
C THR A 303 -18.88 10.62 29.05
N GLY A 304 -19.14 9.84 27.99
CA GLY A 304 -18.60 8.50 27.81
C GLY A 304 -18.97 7.87 26.48
N LEU A 305 -19.26 6.57 26.48
CA LEU A 305 -19.40 5.75 25.26
C LEU A 305 -20.74 5.00 25.13
N THR A 306 -21.55 4.93 26.20
CA THR A 306 -22.89 4.34 26.17
C THR A 306 -23.96 5.41 25.92
N PRO A 307 -25.15 5.09 25.38
CA PRO A 307 -26.15 6.10 25.02
C PRO A 307 -26.61 7.00 26.19
N ASN A 308 -26.65 6.48 27.43
CA ASN A 308 -26.94 7.26 28.63
C ASN A 308 -25.80 8.22 29.06
N GLN A 309 -24.61 8.09 28.48
CA GLN A 309 -23.45 8.99 28.63
C GLN A 309 -23.27 9.92 27.41
N VAL A 310 -24.28 9.99 26.54
CA VAL A 310 -24.33 10.84 25.35
C VAL A 310 -25.57 11.74 25.49
N VAL A 311 -25.42 12.80 26.29
CA VAL A 311 -26.55 13.55 26.82
C VAL A 311 -26.97 14.66 25.84
N PRO A 312 -28.20 14.65 25.30
CA PRO A 312 -28.68 15.71 24.41
C PRO A 312 -28.81 17.05 25.14
N ASP A 313 -28.79 18.14 24.35
CA ASP A 313 -29.02 19.52 24.76
C ASP A 313 -28.09 20.00 25.90
N ARG A 314 -26.89 19.41 25.98
CA ARG A 314 -25.82 19.77 26.93
C ARG A 314 -24.46 19.92 26.24
N GLY A 315 -23.49 20.49 26.95
CA GLY A 315 -22.09 20.62 26.53
C GLY A 315 -21.63 22.07 26.46
N ASN A 316 -20.40 22.27 26.00
CA ASN A 316 -19.67 23.53 26.12
C ASN A 316 -19.73 24.41 24.85
N LEU A 317 -20.47 23.98 23.82
CA LEU A 317 -20.65 24.77 22.60
C LEU A 317 -21.72 25.83 22.86
N LYS A 318 -21.41 27.09 22.50
CA LYS A 318 -22.37 28.20 22.51
C LYS A 318 -22.91 28.40 21.10
N ILE A 319 -23.92 27.64 20.72
CA ILE A 319 -24.58 27.75 19.42
C ILE A 319 -25.40 29.05 19.39
N LEU A 320 -25.28 29.86 18.33
CA LEU A 320 -26.09 31.08 18.19
C LEU A 320 -27.56 30.72 17.87
N THR A 321 -28.50 31.37 18.54
CA THR A 321 -29.94 31.28 18.25
C THR A 321 -30.20 31.56 16.77
N ASN A 322 -31.06 30.77 16.13
CA ASN A 322 -31.40 30.85 14.71
C ASN A 322 -30.22 30.69 13.73
N SER A 323 -29.05 30.19 14.16
CA SER A 323 -27.92 29.90 13.26
C SER A 323 -27.89 28.46 12.69
N THR A 324 -28.68 27.55 13.27
CA THR A 324 -28.69 26.12 12.92
C THR A 324 -29.61 25.81 11.76
N PHE A 325 -29.10 25.13 10.74
CA PHE A 325 -29.85 24.72 9.56
C PHE A 325 -29.40 23.34 9.07
N ILE A 326 -30.34 22.47 8.67
CA ILE A 326 -30.03 21.20 8.02
C ILE A 326 -30.93 20.97 6.79
N THR A 327 -30.31 20.56 5.68
CA THR A 327 -31.02 20.23 4.44
C THR A 327 -30.38 19.02 3.74
N SER A 328 -31.13 18.40 2.82
CA SER A 328 -30.64 17.35 1.91
C SER A 328 -30.76 17.85 0.47
N GLN A 329 -29.64 17.94 -0.25
CA GLN A 329 -29.59 18.35 -1.66
C GLN A 329 -28.58 17.48 -2.41
N SER A 330 -28.91 17.05 -3.63
CA SER A 330 -28.04 16.20 -4.48
C SER A 330 -27.50 14.96 -3.75
N SER A 331 -28.37 14.27 -2.99
CA SER A 331 -28.05 13.12 -2.13
C SER A 331 -26.99 13.36 -1.03
N ARG A 332 -26.70 14.62 -0.69
CA ARG A 332 -25.85 15.01 0.46
C ARG A 332 -26.67 15.71 1.53
N LEU A 333 -26.37 15.44 2.80
CA LEU A 333 -26.80 16.26 3.93
C LEU A 333 -25.83 17.43 4.09
N TYR A 334 -26.38 18.61 4.40
CA TYR A 334 -25.63 19.81 4.77
C TYR A 334 -26.10 20.27 6.14
N MET A 335 -25.21 20.22 7.14
CA MET A 335 -25.43 20.67 8.52
C MET A 335 -24.68 21.98 8.74
N ALA A 336 -25.40 23.08 8.94
CA ALA A 336 -24.84 24.42 9.13
C ALA A 336 -25.16 24.96 10.55
N PHE A 337 -24.21 25.62 11.19
CA PHE A 337 -24.37 26.25 12.51
C PHE A 337 -23.30 27.32 12.76
N GLN A 338 -23.54 28.22 13.72
CA GLN A 338 -22.53 29.17 14.22
C GLN A 338 -22.24 28.96 15.70
N LEU A 339 -20.97 29.16 16.09
CA LEU A 339 -20.48 29.05 17.47
C LEU A 339 -19.92 30.38 17.97
N GLN A 340 -20.33 30.79 19.17
CA GLN A 340 -19.76 31.92 19.89
C GLN A 340 -18.56 31.45 20.74
N THR A 341 -17.36 31.56 20.20
CA THR A 341 -16.10 31.24 20.90
C THR A 341 -14.94 32.03 20.30
N ASN A 342 -14.00 32.45 21.14
CA ASN A 342 -12.77 33.11 20.70
C ASN A 342 -11.96 32.19 19.76
N GLN A 343 -11.91 30.89 20.08
CA GLN A 343 -11.32 29.86 19.23
C GLN A 343 -12.08 28.53 19.42
N PRO A 344 -12.44 27.78 18.36
CA PRO A 344 -12.99 26.44 18.49
C PRO A 344 -11.88 25.43 18.81
N LEU A 345 -12.22 24.28 19.40
CA LEU A 345 -11.23 23.24 19.68
C LEU A 345 -10.65 22.68 18.36
N PRO A 346 -9.32 22.52 18.23
CA PRO A 346 -8.69 22.10 16.97
C PRO A 346 -8.85 20.62 16.66
N ARG A 347 -9.04 19.75 17.66
CA ARG A 347 -9.25 18.32 17.42
C ARG A 347 -10.74 18.08 17.14
N LEU A 348 -11.05 17.70 15.91
CA LEU A 348 -12.41 17.44 15.45
C LEU A 348 -12.63 15.94 15.28
N ILE A 349 -13.80 15.48 15.69
CA ILE A 349 -14.26 14.09 15.50
C ILE A 349 -15.51 14.08 14.61
N TYR A 350 -15.62 13.09 13.74
CA TYR A 350 -16.80 12.90 12.89
C TYR A 350 -17.30 11.47 12.98
N ALA A 351 -18.61 11.28 12.81
CA ALA A 351 -19.24 9.96 12.78
C ALA A 351 -20.57 10.02 11.99
N PHE A 352 -21.10 8.84 11.63
CA PHE A 352 -22.48 8.67 11.16
C PHE A 352 -23.16 7.51 11.87
N GLY A 353 -24.48 7.65 12.05
CA GLY A 353 -25.34 6.64 12.66
C GLY A 353 -25.62 5.45 11.74
N PRO A 354 -26.22 4.39 12.29
CA PRO A 354 -26.66 3.24 11.51
C PRO A 354 -27.94 3.52 10.71
N ASN A 355 -27.94 3.05 9.46
CA ASN A 355 -29.00 3.23 8.47
C ASN A 355 -30.42 3.03 9.06
N ALA A 356 -31.32 3.94 8.71
CA ALA A 356 -32.72 4.03 9.14
C ALA A 356 -32.97 4.24 10.64
N MET A 357 -31.93 4.39 11.48
CA MET A 357 -32.10 4.81 12.88
C MET A 357 -31.73 6.28 13.05
N PHE A 358 -32.65 7.02 13.67
CA PHE A 358 -32.62 8.48 13.83
C PHE A 358 -32.89 8.86 15.29
N PRO A 359 -32.29 9.94 15.84
CA PRO A 359 -32.64 10.45 17.16
C PRO A 359 -34.09 10.96 17.18
N SER A 360 -34.91 10.43 18.09
CA SER A 360 -36.35 10.73 18.18
C SER A 360 -36.77 11.17 19.59
N ALA A 361 -37.88 11.90 19.67
CA ALA A 361 -38.48 12.29 20.94
C ALA A 361 -38.99 11.04 21.72
N PRO A 362 -39.00 11.06 23.07
CA PRO A 362 -38.60 12.19 23.93
C PRO A 362 -37.08 12.22 24.24
N SER A 363 -36.36 11.12 24.07
CA SER A 363 -35.00 10.96 24.62
C SER A 363 -33.86 11.45 23.72
N PHE A 364 -34.09 11.51 22.40
CA PHE A 364 -33.09 11.82 21.37
C PHE A 364 -31.76 11.05 21.50
N ALA A 365 -31.79 9.86 22.10
CA ALA A 365 -30.59 9.08 22.39
C ALA A 365 -29.91 8.59 21.11
N LEU A 366 -28.58 8.73 21.04
CA LEU A 366 -27.82 8.25 19.88
C LEU A 366 -27.54 6.75 20.01
N THR A 367 -27.89 5.99 18.97
CA THR A 367 -27.33 4.64 18.80
C THR A 367 -25.84 4.72 18.44
N GLN A 368 -25.07 3.66 18.69
CA GLN A 368 -23.65 3.63 18.31
C GLN A 368 -23.45 3.85 16.81
N HIS A 369 -22.56 4.80 16.46
CA HIS A 369 -22.13 5.07 15.08
C HIS A 369 -21.51 3.85 14.39
N GLN A 370 -21.66 3.77 13.07
CA GLN A 370 -21.03 2.68 12.28
C GLN A 370 -19.51 2.87 12.17
N ASP A 371 -19.08 4.10 11.87
CA ASP A 371 -17.67 4.47 11.70
C ASP A 371 -17.41 5.88 12.27
N LYS A 372 -16.14 6.23 12.47
CA LYS A 372 -15.71 7.56 12.94
C LYS A 372 -14.26 7.88 12.56
N VAL A 373 -13.94 9.16 12.45
CA VAL A 373 -12.55 9.65 12.31
C VAL A 373 -12.25 10.77 13.32
N SER A 374 -10.97 10.97 13.61
CA SER A 374 -10.45 12.13 14.36
C SER A 374 -9.36 12.82 13.55
N ILE A 375 -9.46 14.14 13.42
CA ILE A 375 -8.49 15.01 12.76
C ILE A 375 -8.04 16.12 13.71
N SER A 376 -6.90 16.73 13.42
CA SER A 376 -6.52 18.04 13.96
C SER A 376 -6.63 19.09 12.86
N LEU A 377 -7.37 20.17 13.10
CA LEU A 377 -7.58 21.28 12.20
C LEU A 377 -6.95 22.55 12.79
N ASN A 378 -6.07 23.20 12.04
CA ASN A 378 -5.65 24.57 12.32
C ASN A 378 -6.56 25.55 11.58
N TYR A 379 -7.40 26.25 12.33
CA TYR A 379 -8.39 27.20 11.79
C TYR A 379 -7.77 28.40 11.06
N ALA A 380 -6.53 28.78 11.37
CA ALA A 380 -5.85 29.93 10.76
C ALA A 380 -5.17 29.60 9.42
N THR A 381 -4.77 28.35 9.20
CA THR A 381 -3.99 27.93 8.01
C THR A 381 -4.76 27.02 7.05
N GLY A 382 -5.97 26.60 7.41
CA GLY A 382 -6.72 25.59 6.65
C GLY A 382 -6.09 24.20 6.66
N SER A 383 -5.08 23.92 7.50
CA SER A 383 -4.42 22.61 7.49
C SER A 383 -5.14 21.61 8.39
N SER A 384 -5.77 20.59 7.79
CA SER A 384 -6.28 19.40 8.48
C SER A 384 -5.29 18.23 8.39
N ALA A 385 -4.93 17.63 9.53
CA ALA A 385 -4.10 16.44 9.61
C ALA A 385 -4.88 15.24 10.19
N SER A 386 -4.79 14.08 9.56
CA SER A 386 -5.20 12.81 10.16
C SER A 386 -4.28 12.45 11.33
N ASN A 387 -4.85 11.96 12.44
CA ASN A 387 -4.09 11.74 13.68
C ASN A 387 -2.91 10.74 13.48
N PRO A 388 -1.63 11.17 13.59
CA PRO A 388 -0.47 10.38 13.21
C PRO A 388 -0.30 9.09 14.03
N TYR A 389 -0.84 9.06 15.25
CA TYR A 389 -0.78 7.91 16.15
C TYR A 389 -1.52 6.68 15.60
N MET A 390 -2.45 6.85 14.65
CA MET A 390 -3.13 5.72 14.00
C MET A 390 -2.17 4.84 13.17
N ASN A 391 -1.16 5.44 12.53
CA ASN A 391 -0.16 4.68 11.77
C ASN A 391 0.80 3.95 12.71
N LEU A 392 1.30 4.65 13.75
CA LEU A 392 2.16 4.06 14.79
C LEU A 392 1.48 2.87 15.48
N LYS A 393 0.20 3.01 15.83
CA LYS A 393 -0.64 1.96 16.43
C LYS A 393 -0.77 0.71 15.53
N LYS A 394 -0.97 0.89 14.23
CA LYS A 394 -1.02 -0.23 13.27
C LYS A 394 0.35 -0.90 13.12
N SER A 395 1.44 -0.14 13.01
CA SER A 395 2.80 -0.68 12.97
C SER A 395 3.15 -1.47 14.24
N HIS A 396 2.81 -0.95 15.42
CA HIS A 396 2.94 -1.66 16.70
C HIS A 396 2.20 -3.01 16.68
N GLY A 397 0.94 -3.04 16.23
CA GLY A 397 0.16 -4.28 16.12
C GLY A 397 0.82 -5.32 15.21
N VAL A 398 1.20 -4.93 13.99
CA VAL A 398 1.84 -5.81 13.00
C VAL A 398 3.17 -6.37 13.50
N LEU A 399 4.03 -5.53 14.07
CA LEU A 399 5.35 -5.94 14.57
C LEU A 399 5.25 -6.97 15.70
N ASN A 400 4.33 -6.78 16.64
CA ASN A 400 4.14 -7.72 17.75
C ASN A 400 3.46 -9.03 17.30
N ILE A 401 2.54 -8.99 16.33
CA ILE A 401 1.96 -10.21 15.72
C ILE A 401 3.04 -11.02 14.99
N LEU A 402 3.84 -10.39 14.13
CA LEU A 402 4.90 -11.09 13.38
C LEU A 402 6.00 -11.61 14.31
N GLY A 403 6.49 -10.76 15.23
CA GLY A 403 7.53 -11.09 16.19
C GLY A 403 7.07 -12.12 17.22
N TRP A 404 6.41 -11.65 18.28
CA TRP A 404 5.99 -12.48 19.41
C TRP A 404 4.91 -13.51 19.04
N GLY A 405 3.95 -13.13 18.18
CA GLY A 405 2.77 -13.96 17.89
C GLY A 405 2.98 -15.09 16.88
N ILE A 406 4.02 -15.03 16.03
CA ILE A 406 4.24 -15.98 14.93
C ILE A 406 5.67 -16.55 14.95
N LEU A 407 6.70 -15.71 14.85
CA LEU A 407 8.09 -16.18 14.75
C LEU A 407 8.54 -16.95 16.00
N ILE A 408 8.23 -16.47 17.21
CA ILE A 408 8.57 -17.17 18.46
C ILE A 408 7.91 -18.56 18.52
N ILE A 409 6.67 -18.68 18.04
CA ILE A 409 5.92 -19.96 18.02
C ILE A 409 6.53 -20.91 16.99
N MET A 410 6.80 -20.46 15.76
CA MET A 410 7.45 -21.29 14.73
C MET A 410 8.84 -21.78 15.19
N GLY A 411 9.63 -20.90 15.81
CA GLY A 411 10.92 -21.27 16.40
C GLY A 411 10.79 -22.34 17.50
N ALA A 412 9.73 -22.28 18.31
CA ALA A 412 9.47 -23.27 19.36
C ALA A 412 8.99 -24.63 18.79
N ILE A 413 8.18 -24.62 17.74
CA ILE A 413 7.78 -25.83 16.98
C ILE A 413 9.04 -26.52 16.42
N VAL A 414 9.93 -25.78 15.75
CA VAL A 414 11.18 -26.35 15.20
C VAL A 414 12.06 -26.96 16.30
N ALA A 415 12.26 -26.26 17.41
CA ALA A 415 13.05 -26.77 18.53
C ALA A 415 12.39 -27.91 19.32
N ARG A 416 11.11 -28.24 19.09
CA ARG A 416 10.47 -29.44 19.63
C ARG A 416 10.69 -30.64 18.71
N TYR A 417 10.20 -30.55 17.48
CA TYR A 417 10.01 -31.72 16.60
C TYR A 417 11.18 -32.03 15.66
N PHE A 418 12.05 -31.05 15.37
CA PHE A 418 13.12 -31.21 14.38
C PHE A 418 14.48 -31.56 15.02
N LYS A 419 14.51 -31.92 16.32
CA LYS A 419 15.74 -32.22 17.08
C LYS A 419 16.61 -33.31 16.47
N GLU A 420 16.01 -34.25 15.75
CA GLU A 420 16.71 -35.28 14.96
C GLU A 420 17.67 -34.66 13.93
N TRP A 421 17.42 -33.43 13.47
CA TRP A 421 18.20 -32.73 12.47
C TRP A 421 19.23 -31.80 13.18
N ASP A 422 20.00 -32.32 14.15
CA ASP A 422 21.13 -31.58 14.76
C ASP A 422 22.24 -31.41 13.68
N PRO A 423 22.85 -30.23 13.51
CA PRO A 423 22.62 -28.96 14.22
C PRO A 423 21.63 -28.01 13.51
N PHE A 424 21.02 -28.41 12.39
CA PHE A 424 20.10 -27.57 11.60
C PHE A 424 18.96 -26.97 12.45
N TRP A 425 18.27 -27.79 13.26
CA TRP A 425 17.16 -27.30 14.10
C TRP A 425 17.62 -26.19 15.05
N PHE A 426 18.84 -26.29 15.58
CA PHE A 426 19.39 -25.36 16.55
C PHE A 426 19.67 -24.00 15.90
N TYR A 427 20.32 -24.00 14.73
CA TYR A 427 20.56 -22.78 13.98
C TYR A 427 19.25 -22.14 13.49
N PHE A 428 18.33 -22.93 12.91
CA PHE A 428 17.04 -22.41 12.44
C PHE A 428 16.20 -21.84 13.59
N HIS A 429 16.13 -22.54 14.73
CA HIS A 429 15.50 -22.04 15.95
C HIS A 429 16.14 -20.71 16.38
N THR A 430 17.46 -20.65 16.56
CA THR A 430 18.13 -19.43 17.02
C THR A 430 17.90 -18.27 16.05
N THR A 431 18.03 -18.45 14.74
CA THR A 431 17.80 -17.37 13.75
C THR A 431 16.35 -16.87 13.77
N VAL A 432 15.35 -17.78 13.81
CA VAL A 432 13.93 -17.39 13.84
C VAL A 432 13.55 -16.73 15.17
N GLN A 433 14.07 -17.22 16.30
CA GLN A 433 13.85 -16.60 17.62
C GLN A 433 14.50 -15.22 17.70
N SER A 434 15.73 -15.04 17.19
CA SER A 434 16.41 -13.74 17.16
C SER A 434 15.65 -12.73 16.29
N LEU A 435 15.16 -13.12 15.12
CA LEU A 435 14.35 -12.25 14.27
C LEU A 435 13.02 -11.89 14.95
N GLY A 436 12.34 -12.87 15.55
CA GLY A 436 11.10 -12.66 16.29
C GLY A 436 11.27 -11.71 17.47
N PHE A 437 12.36 -11.85 18.22
CA PHE A 437 12.72 -10.97 19.34
C PHE A 437 13.03 -9.54 18.88
N VAL A 438 13.84 -9.35 17.83
CA VAL A 438 14.17 -7.99 17.32
C VAL A 438 12.92 -7.26 16.83
N LEU A 439 12.07 -7.93 16.04
CA LEU A 439 10.79 -7.34 15.60
C LEU A 439 9.85 -7.05 16.79
N GLY A 440 9.83 -7.95 17.79
CA GLY A 440 9.09 -7.78 19.02
C GLY A 440 9.56 -6.59 19.87
N VAL A 441 10.87 -6.35 19.96
CA VAL A 441 11.45 -5.18 20.66
C VAL A 441 11.06 -3.88 19.97
N ILE A 442 11.19 -3.79 18.64
CA ILE A 442 10.76 -2.60 17.87
C ILE A 442 9.25 -2.38 18.02
N GLY A 443 8.46 -3.46 18.05
CA GLY A 443 7.03 -3.44 18.35
C GLY A 443 6.72 -2.87 19.74
N VAL A 444 7.40 -3.32 20.79
CA VAL A 444 7.19 -2.82 22.17
C VAL A 444 7.62 -1.36 22.31
N ILE A 445 8.78 -0.96 21.76
CA ILE A 445 9.22 0.45 21.74
C ILE A 445 8.17 1.34 21.07
N SER A 446 7.63 0.91 19.93
CA SER A 446 6.53 1.62 19.23
C SER A 446 5.28 1.78 20.10
N GLY A 447 5.02 0.82 21.00
CA GLY A 447 3.90 0.87 21.96
C GLY A 447 4.15 1.83 23.13
N LEU A 448 5.38 1.91 23.63
CA LEU A 448 5.76 2.88 24.68
C LEU A 448 5.71 4.32 24.17
N VAL A 449 6.11 4.55 22.92
CA VAL A 449 5.95 5.87 22.26
C VAL A 449 4.46 6.22 22.08
N LEU A 450 3.60 5.23 21.81
CA LEU A 450 2.15 5.43 21.64
C LEU A 450 1.45 5.75 22.98
N ASP A 451 1.80 5.04 24.05
CA ASP A 451 1.30 5.24 25.42
C ASP A 451 1.51 6.70 25.89
N ASN A 452 2.72 7.22 25.72
CA ASN A 452 3.11 8.58 26.08
C ASN A 452 2.42 9.69 25.25
N GLN A 453 1.77 9.34 24.13
CA GLN A 453 1.12 10.31 23.22
C GLN A 453 -0.42 10.27 23.27
N LEU A 454 -1.01 9.19 23.77
CA LEU A 454 -2.46 9.02 23.84
C LEU A 454 -3.04 9.24 25.25
N HIS A 455 -2.27 9.04 26.32
CA HIS A 455 -2.74 9.12 27.72
C HIS A 455 -4.01 8.28 28.00
N ILE A 456 -4.14 7.14 27.32
CA ILE A 456 -5.23 6.17 27.54
C ILE A 456 -4.73 5.13 28.54
N ASP A 457 -5.56 4.77 29.53
CA ASP A 457 -5.24 3.65 30.42
C ASP A 457 -5.24 2.32 29.64
N VAL A 458 -4.03 1.84 29.37
CA VAL A 458 -3.73 0.49 28.85
C VAL A 458 -2.81 -0.27 29.81
N SER A 459 -2.85 0.08 31.10
CA SER A 459 -1.97 -0.41 32.18
C SER A 459 -1.74 -1.92 32.15
N LEU A 460 -2.80 -2.73 32.07
CA LEU A 460 -2.70 -4.19 32.02
C LEU A 460 -1.97 -4.69 30.76
N HIS A 461 -2.27 -4.13 29.58
CA HIS A 461 -1.63 -4.52 28.31
C HIS A 461 -0.15 -4.13 28.28
N LYS A 462 0.17 -2.95 28.84
CA LYS A 462 1.53 -2.45 29.02
C LYS A 462 2.33 -3.31 30.00
N ALA A 463 1.75 -3.66 31.15
CA ALA A 463 2.36 -4.55 32.13
C ALA A 463 2.64 -5.94 31.55
N LEU A 464 1.65 -6.57 30.88
CA LEU A 464 1.84 -7.85 30.18
C LEU A 464 2.91 -7.74 29.09
N GLY A 465 2.93 -6.66 28.30
CA GLY A 465 3.95 -6.41 27.27
C GLY A 465 5.37 -6.31 27.84
N ILE A 466 5.54 -5.62 28.98
CA ILE A 466 6.81 -5.52 29.69
C ILE A 466 7.22 -6.89 30.25
N ILE A 467 6.30 -7.67 30.81
CA ILE A 467 6.57 -9.04 31.29
C ILE A 467 7.03 -9.95 30.15
N ILE A 468 6.38 -9.89 28.98
CA ILE A 468 6.79 -10.64 27.77
C ILE A 468 8.20 -10.24 27.32
N LEU A 469 8.50 -8.93 27.29
CA LEU A 469 9.83 -8.42 26.95
C LEU A 469 10.90 -8.92 27.93
N VAL A 470 10.64 -8.84 29.24
CA VAL A 470 11.56 -9.34 30.29
C VAL A 470 11.79 -10.85 30.14
N LEU A 471 10.74 -11.64 29.93
CA LEU A 471 10.87 -13.08 29.65
C LEU A 471 11.68 -13.35 28.36
N GLY A 472 11.54 -12.50 27.34
CA GLY A 472 12.33 -12.56 26.11
C GLY A 472 13.82 -12.27 26.35
N CYS A 473 14.14 -11.20 27.07
CA CYS A 473 15.50 -10.88 27.48
C CYS A 473 16.12 -12.01 28.32
N LEU A 474 15.34 -12.63 29.20
CA LEU A 474 15.73 -13.82 29.96
C LEU A 474 16.00 -15.04 29.05
N GLN A 475 15.28 -15.24 27.93
CA GLN A 475 15.62 -16.27 26.93
C GLN A 475 16.92 -15.97 26.19
N VAL A 476 17.17 -14.70 25.83
CA VAL A 476 18.43 -14.30 25.18
C VAL A 476 19.62 -14.50 26.13
N MET A 477 19.48 -14.11 27.41
CA MET A 477 20.51 -14.38 28.42
C MET A 477 20.69 -15.89 28.69
N ALA A 478 19.63 -16.69 28.63
CA ALA A 478 19.75 -18.15 28.69
C ALA A 478 20.54 -18.71 27.50
N PHE A 479 20.34 -18.20 26.29
CA PHE A 479 21.12 -18.57 25.11
C PHE A 479 22.62 -18.24 25.27
N LEU A 480 22.95 -17.09 25.86
CA LEU A 480 24.34 -16.72 26.16
C LEU A 480 24.94 -17.63 27.25
N GLY A 481 24.22 -17.85 28.36
CA GLY A 481 24.62 -18.72 29.47
C GLY A 481 24.47 -20.22 29.21
N ARG A 482 24.46 -20.67 27.94
CA ARG A 482 24.10 -22.05 27.53
C ARG A 482 25.20 -23.09 27.89
N PRO A 483 24.97 -24.04 28.82
CA PRO A 483 26.01 -25.00 29.23
C PRO A 483 26.49 -25.96 28.11
N LYS A 484 27.66 -26.58 28.33
CA LYS A 484 28.13 -27.77 27.59
C LYS A 484 27.08 -28.91 27.71
N LYS A 485 26.97 -29.81 26.71
CA LYS A 485 25.92 -30.85 26.71
C LYS A 485 26.10 -31.75 27.95
N GLU A 486 27.35 -32.10 28.26
CA GLU A 486 27.79 -33.00 29.35
C GLU A 486 27.59 -32.43 30.77
N SER A 487 27.21 -31.15 30.91
CA SER A 487 27.12 -30.52 32.23
C SER A 487 25.83 -30.91 32.95
N LYS A 488 25.91 -31.31 34.23
CA LYS A 488 24.71 -31.52 35.08
C LYS A 488 23.79 -30.27 35.10
N VAL A 489 24.36 -29.06 34.96
CA VAL A 489 23.62 -27.78 34.87
C VAL A 489 22.75 -27.71 33.60
N ARG A 490 23.09 -28.44 32.53
CA ARG A 490 22.32 -28.52 31.27
C ARG A 490 20.87 -28.96 31.51
N LYS A 491 20.62 -29.84 32.49
CA LYS A 491 19.26 -30.31 32.84
C LYS A 491 18.39 -29.16 33.38
N TYR A 492 18.91 -28.41 34.34
CA TYR A 492 18.22 -27.24 34.92
C TYR A 492 18.04 -26.12 33.90
N TRP A 493 19.06 -25.84 33.08
CA TRP A 493 18.97 -24.90 31.96
C TRP A 493 17.86 -25.28 30.97
N ASN A 494 17.76 -26.56 30.58
CA ASN A 494 16.72 -27.04 29.66
C ASN A 494 15.32 -26.83 30.27
N LEU A 495 15.14 -27.18 31.56
CA LEU A 495 13.87 -27.01 32.28
C LEU A 495 13.44 -25.52 32.32
N TYR A 496 14.37 -24.64 32.69
CA TYR A 496 14.15 -23.20 32.72
C TYR A 496 13.76 -22.63 31.35
N HIS A 497 14.59 -22.90 30.32
CA HIS A 497 14.41 -22.40 28.96
C HIS A 497 13.07 -22.86 28.35
N HIS A 498 12.73 -24.16 28.47
CA HIS A 498 11.46 -24.67 27.94
C HIS A 498 10.25 -24.07 28.65
N ASN A 499 10.26 -23.97 29.98
CA ASN A 499 9.10 -23.50 30.74
C ASN A 499 8.89 -21.99 30.59
N MET A 500 9.94 -21.18 30.72
CA MET A 500 9.85 -19.73 30.55
C MET A 500 9.52 -19.34 29.10
N GLY A 501 10.04 -20.06 28.10
CA GLY A 501 9.65 -19.87 26.70
C GLY A 501 8.18 -20.20 26.43
N ARG A 502 7.61 -21.23 27.07
CA ARG A 502 6.17 -21.57 26.99
C ARG A 502 5.29 -20.51 27.65
N ILE A 503 5.67 -20.04 28.83
CA ILE A 503 4.95 -18.96 29.55
C ILE A 503 4.94 -17.68 28.69
N LEU A 504 6.08 -17.31 28.11
CA LEU A 504 6.20 -16.18 27.19
C LEU A 504 5.22 -16.30 26.01
N ILE A 505 5.17 -17.47 25.34
CA ILE A 505 4.25 -17.69 24.20
C ILE A 505 2.78 -17.53 24.62
N ILE A 506 2.37 -18.10 25.75
CA ILE A 506 0.99 -18.02 26.25
C ILE A 506 0.62 -16.56 26.54
N LEU A 507 1.48 -15.83 27.25
CA LEU A 507 1.29 -14.41 27.54
C LEU A 507 1.27 -13.56 26.27
N ALA A 508 2.14 -13.84 25.29
CA ALA A 508 2.18 -13.14 24.02
C ALA A 508 0.87 -13.32 23.23
N VAL A 509 0.37 -14.55 23.08
CA VAL A 509 -0.90 -14.83 22.40
C VAL A 509 -2.06 -14.11 23.07
N ALA A 510 -2.17 -14.20 24.40
CA ALA A 510 -3.22 -13.53 25.17
C ALA A 510 -3.13 -11.99 25.03
N ASN A 511 -1.94 -11.42 25.17
CA ASN A 511 -1.74 -9.97 25.13
C ASN A 511 -1.90 -9.38 23.72
N ILE A 512 -1.67 -10.17 22.65
CA ILE A 512 -1.97 -9.76 21.27
C ILE A 512 -3.49 -9.67 21.05
N PHE A 513 -4.27 -10.68 21.44
CA PHE A 513 -5.73 -10.59 21.34
C PHE A 513 -6.30 -9.45 22.18
N TYR A 514 -5.78 -9.26 23.40
CA TYR A 514 -6.16 -8.13 24.25
C TYR A 514 -5.77 -6.77 23.61
N GLY A 515 -4.59 -6.68 22.99
CA GLY A 515 -4.14 -5.51 22.23
C GLY A 515 -5.00 -5.19 21.00
N ILE A 516 -5.45 -6.20 20.24
CA ILE A 516 -6.40 -6.02 19.13
C ILE A 516 -7.75 -5.50 19.64
N GLN A 517 -8.23 -6.05 20.77
CA GLN A 517 -9.49 -5.63 21.39
C GLN A 517 -9.44 -4.19 21.94
N LEU A 518 -8.35 -3.82 22.63
CA LEU A 518 -8.06 -2.44 23.05
C LEU A 518 -7.91 -1.51 21.84
N GLY A 519 -7.27 -1.98 20.78
CA GLY A 519 -7.10 -1.27 19.52
C GLY A 519 -8.43 -1.00 18.80
N ARG A 520 -9.46 -1.80 19.03
CA ARG A 520 -10.78 -1.71 18.38
C ARG A 520 -10.71 -1.76 16.83
N GLU A 521 -9.71 -2.42 16.26
CA GLU A 521 -9.45 -2.51 14.80
C GLU A 521 -10.44 -3.45 14.06
N GLY A 522 -11.56 -3.82 14.69
CA GLY A 522 -12.63 -4.62 14.09
C GLY A 522 -12.43 -6.14 14.12
N ARG A 523 -13.50 -6.88 13.83
CA ARG A 523 -13.57 -8.35 13.95
C ARG A 523 -12.58 -9.08 13.05
N GLY A 524 -12.15 -8.46 11.94
CA GLY A 524 -11.23 -9.04 10.96
C GLY A 524 -9.84 -9.35 11.51
N TRP A 525 -9.27 -8.51 12.38
CA TRP A 525 -7.94 -8.77 12.97
C TRP A 525 -7.96 -9.97 13.92
N ASN A 526 -9.01 -10.10 14.74
CA ASN A 526 -9.20 -11.26 15.60
C ASN A 526 -9.37 -12.56 14.79
N ILE A 527 -10.13 -12.51 13.68
CA ILE A 527 -10.29 -13.66 12.77
C ILE A 527 -8.94 -14.01 12.10
N GLY A 528 -8.25 -13.04 11.52
CA GLY A 528 -6.98 -13.26 10.80
C GLY A 528 -5.90 -13.86 11.70
N TYR A 529 -5.68 -13.30 12.89
CA TYR A 529 -4.70 -13.85 13.83
C TYR A 529 -5.16 -15.21 14.41
N GLY A 530 -6.46 -15.39 14.65
CA GLY A 530 -7.05 -16.67 15.06
C GLY A 530 -6.82 -17.79 14.03
N VAL A 531 -6.96 -17.51 12.73
CA VAL A 531 -6.66 -18.46 11.65
C VAL A 531 -5.19 -18.83 11.62
N VAL A 532 -4.28 -17.85 11.76
CA VAL A 532 -2.83 -18.13 11.81
C VAL A 532 -2.46 -19.00 13.02
N LEU A 533 -3.03 -18.74 14.20
CA LEU A 533 -2.82 -19.58 15.37
C LEU A 533 -3.43 -20.99 15.23
N ALA A 534 -4.61 -21.11 14.61
CA ALA A 534 -5.19 -22.41 14.30
C ALA A 534 -4.28 -23.24 13.39
N ILE A 535 -3.70 -22.62 12.34
CA ILE A 535 -2.72 -23.28 11.45
C ILE A 535 -1.47 -23.73 12.23
N LEU A 536 -0.88 -22.86 13.06
CA LEU A 536 0.29 -23.20 13.87
C LEU A 536 0.01 -24.31 14.89
N LEU A 537 -1.19 -24.33 15.48
CA LEU A 537 -1.65 -25.38 16.39
C LEU A 537 -1.87 -26.71 15.66
N THR A 538 -2.52 -26.69 14.49
CA THR A 538 -2.70 -27.89 13.65
C THR A 538 -1.35 -28.46 13.21
N MET A 539 -0.37 -27.62 12.85
CA MET A 539 1.00 -28.06 12.57
C MET A 539 1.64 -28.74 13.78
N ALA A 540 1.57 -28.12 14.97
CA ALA A 540 2.12 -28.70 16.19
C ALA A 540 1.47 -30.05 16.55
N ILE A 541 0.15 -30.17 16.49
CA ILE A 541 -0.58 -31.43 16.74
C ILE A 541 -0.17 -32.49 15.70
N THR A 542 -0.06 -32.13 14.42
CA THR A 542 0.37 -33.01 13.34
C THR A 542 1.79 -33.56 13.54
N PHE A 543 2.69 -32.78 14.13
CA PHE A 543 4.03 -33.25 14.47
C PHE A 543 4.08 -34.05 15.78
N GLU A 544 3.26 -33.71 16.79
CA GLU A 544 3.20 -34.45 18.05
C GLU A 544 2.76 -35.90 17.84
N THR A 545 1.68 -36.13 17.07
CA THR A 545 1.17 -37.48 16.77
C THR A 545 2.17 -38.33 15.98
N GLN A 546 3.08 -37.71 15.24
CA GLN A 546 4.17 -38.40 14.52
C GLN A 546 5.40 -38.68 15.41
N HIS A 547 5.63 -37.86 16.44
CA HIS A 547 6.83 -37.96 17.27
C HIS A 547 6.74 -39.06 18.34
N CYS A 548 5.52 -39.47 18.74
CA CYS A 548 5.29 -40.55 19.71
C CYS A 548 5.61 -41.97 19.23
N ILE A 549 6.07 -42.16 17.98
CA ILE A 549 6.14 -43.47 17.31
C ILE A 549 7.58 -44.06 17.25
N ILE A 550 8.62 -43.31 17.64
CA ILE A 550 10.04 -43.70 17.42
C ILE A 550 10.93 -43.46 18.67
N PRO A 551 11.69 -44.46 19.17
CA PRO A 551 12.72 -44.29 20.21
C PRO A 551 14.07 -43.76 19.66
N LEU A 552 14.88 -43.12 20.52
CA LEU A 552 16.16 -42.47 20.16
C LEU A 552 17.28 -42.67 21.21
N PRO A 553 18.56 -42.62 20.79
CA PRO A 553 19.60 -41.94 21.57
C PRO A 553 20.62 -41.09 20.76
N LEU A 554 20.89 -39.85 21.24
CA LEU A 554 22.20 -39.16 21.54
C LEU A 554 23.41 -39.23 20.54
N GLU A 555 24.31 -38.23 20.32
CA GLU A 555 24.48 -36.83 20.83
C GLU A 555 25.48 -35.91 20.00
N GLY A 556 25.73 -34.63 20.44
CA GLY A 556 26.89 -33.73 20.06
C GLY A 556 26.85 -32.78 18.81
N LYS A 557 26.42 -31.47 18.85
CA LYS A 557 27.18 -30.15 19.00
C LYS A 557 28.39 -29.87 18.04
N ALA A 558 28.80 -28.65 17.58
CA ALA A 558 28.51 -27.19 17.74
C ALA A 558 28.93 -26.37 16.44
N SER A 559 29.24 -25.05 16.28
CA SER A 559 29.46 -23.84 17.15
C SER A 559 29.13 -22.41 16.53
N THR A 560 30.10 -21.48 16.30
CA THR A 560 30.08 -19.96 16.45
C THR A 560 31.15 -19.22 15.57
N ASN A 561 31.38 -17.87 15.34
CA ASN A 561 30.84 -16.46 15.55
C ASN A 561 31.77 -15.44 14.75
N CYS A 562 31.73 -14.06 14.63
CA CYS A 562 30.76 -12.91 14.59
C CYS A 562 31.46 -11.52 14.25
N CYS A 563 30.71 -10.40 14.01
CA CYS A 563 31.05 -8.93 14.14
C CYS A 563 31.97 -8.19 13.08
N ASP A 564 32.03 -6.83 12.87
CA ASP A 564 31.29 -5.62 13.39
C ASP A 564 31.26 -4.34 12.44
N SER A 565 31.00 -3.11 12.96
CA SER A 565 30.47 -1.87 12.29
C SER A 565 31.30 -0.54 12.37
N SER A 566 30.84 0.60 11.76
CA SER A 566 31.12 2.04 12.15
C SER A 566 30.49 3.13 11.20
N THR A 567 30.60 4.44 11.54
CA THR A 567 29.84 5.63 11.01
C THR A 567 30.67 6.94 10.84
N PHE A 568 30.18 7.98 10.11
CA PHE A 568 30.74 9.38 10.07
C PHE A 568 29.74 10.47 9.55
N VAL A 569 30.07 11.79 9.64
CA VAL A 569 29.22 12.98 9.25
C VAL A 569 29.97 13.95 8.24
N ILE A 570 29.82 15.29 8.03
CA ILE A 570 29.28 16.52 8.71
C ILE A 570 28.85 17.58 7.62
N SER A 571 28.16 18.70 8.00
CA SER A 571 28.13 20.08 7.38
C SER A 571 27.01 20.51 6.38
N GLN A 572 26.72 21.82 6.15
CA GLN A 572 26.31 22.89 7.11
C GLN A 572 25.49 24.09 6.51
N ASP A 573 24.59 23.89 5.52
CA ASP A 573 23.48 24.85 5.25
C ASP A 573 22.16 24.25 5.75
N SER A 574 21.18 25.08 6.12
CA SER A 574 19.89 24.66 6.66
C SER A 574 18.78 25.68 6.36
N CYS A 575 17.52 25.27 6.56
CA CYS A 575 16.39 26.22 6.58
C CYS A 575 16.25 27.00 7.91
N SER A 576 17.22 26.85 8.82
CA SER A 576 17.30 27.58 10.10
C SER A 576 18.48 28.56 10.15
N SER A 577 19.30 28.61 9.10
CA SER A 577 20.40 29.55 8.93
C SER A 577 19.97 30.69 8.00
N ASN A 578 20.23 31.92 8.42
CA ASN A 578 20.09 33.12 7.58
C ASN A 578 20.87 32.93 6.27
N LEU A 579 20.40 33.58 5.19
CA LEU A 579 21.13 33.62 3.91
C LEU A 579 22.53 34.21 4.17
N VAL A 580 23.57 33.37 4.01
CA VAL A 580 24.95 33.75 4.31
C VAL A 580 25.42 34.80 3.31
N GLN A 581 25.61 36.03 3.80
CA GLN A 581 26.24 37.19 3.16
C GLN A 581 26.36 37.12 1.63
N LEU A 582 25.22 37.22 0.95
CA LEU A 582 25.22 37.50 -0.48
C LEU A 582 25.72 38.93 -0.70
N GLN A 583 26.92 39.05 -1.27
CA GLN A 583 27.64 40.32 -1.45
C GLN A 583 27.09 41.17 -2.62
N PHE A 584 25.90 40.82 -3.12
CA PHE A 584 25.17 41.45 -4.22
C PHE A 584 23.72 41.71 -3.79
N PRO A 585 23.11 42.84 -4.19
CA PRO A 585 21.71 43.12 -3.87
C PRO A 585 20.78 42.12 -4.57
N ILE A 586 19.94 41.44 -3.80
CA ILE A 586 18.89 40.55 -4.31
C ILE A 586 17.75 41.43 -4.82
N PRO A 587 17.19 41.19 -6.03
CA PRO A 587 16.22 42.10 -6.67
C PRO A 587 14.79 42.08 -6.05
N PHE A 588 14.63 41.51 -4.86
CA PHE A 588 13.37 41.42 -4.12
C PHE A 588 13.63 41.20 -2.63
N ASP A 589 12.65 41.53 -1.78
CA ASP A 589 12.71 41.24 -0.34
C ASP A 589 12.82 39.73 -0.08
N THR A 590 13.74 39.36 0.80
CA THR A 590 13.97 37.98 1.22
C THR A 590 13.34 37.62 2.56
N SER A 591 12.77 38.57 3.30
CA SER A 591 12.21 38.36 4.65
C SER A 591 11.08 37.32 4.70
N SER A 592 10.35 37.19 3.58
CA SER A 592 9.17 36.34 3.41
C SER A 592 9.44 34.97 2.76
N LEU A 593 10.70 34.61 2.50
CA LEU A 593 11.05 33.37 1.79
C LEU A 593 10.84 32.11 2.65
N LEU A 594 9.85 31.29 2.27
CA LEU A 594 9.69 29.92 2.79
C LEU A 594 10.80 29.02 2.25
N CYS A 595 11.50 28.30 3.15
CA CYS A 595 12.60 27.41 2.81
C CYS A 595 12.18 25.93 2.88
N THR A 596 12.47 25.18 1.82
CA THR A 596 12.11 23.77 1.67
C THR A 596 13.32 22.93 1.21
N PRO A 597 13.69 21.84 1.90
CA PRO A 597 14.67 20.88 1.38
C PRO A 597 14.03 20.00 0.30
N VAL A 598 14.67 19.88 -0.87
CA VAL A 598 14.07 19.24 -2.07
C VAL A 598 14.70 17.89 -2.45
N TRP A 599 15.74 17.43 -1.75
CA TRP A 599 16.47 16.20 -2.10
C TRP A 599 16.88 15.33 -0.90
N PRO A 600 15.92 14.74 -0.15
CA PRO A 600 16.21 14.07 1.12
C PRO A 600 17.12 12.79 1.12
N PRO A 601 17.23 11.95 0.07
CA PRO A 601 17.94 10.65 0.20
C PRO A 601 19.47 10.72 0.23
N GLN A 602 20.09 11.89 0.24
CA GLN A 602 21.54 12.10 0.19
C GLN A 602 21.92 13.33 1.04
N ASN A 603 23.10 13.35 1.66
CA ASN A 603 23.58 14.46 2.50
C ASN A 603 24.02 15.69 1.65
N TYR A 604 23.15 16.22 0.79
CA TYR A 604 23.47 17.32 -0.12
C TYR A 604 22.57 18.55 0.05
N ILE A 605 23.19 19.71 -0.15
CA ILE A 605 22.64 21.04 0.09
C ILE A 605 21.77 21.45 -1.11
N LEU A 606 20.58 20.86 -1.20
CA LEU A 606 19.59 21.13 -2.27
C LEU A 606 18.28 21.62 -1.65
N ARG A 607 18.02 22.91 -1.82
CA ARG A 607 16.89 23.62 -1.20
C ARG A 607 16.32 24.65 -2.16
N VAL A 608 15.01 24.86 -2.08
CA VAL A 608 14.34 26.01 -2.69
C VAL A 608 13.85 26.91 -1.57
N ARG A 609 14.17 28.20 -1.68
CA ARG A 609 13.59 29.29 -0.90
C ARG A 609 12.68 30.09 -1.84
N TYR A 610 11.44 30.38 -1.46
CA TYR A 610 10.47 31.04 -2.36
C TYR A 610 9.46 31.93 -1.63
N ALA A 611 8.89 32.91 -2.32
CA ALA A 611 7.81 33.77 -1.80
C ALA A 611 6.89 34.26 -2.93
N LYS A 612 5.67 34.66 -2.59
CA LYS A 612 4.77 35.39 -3.50
C LYS A 612 4.98 36.90 -3.31
N GLY A 613 5.43 37.60 -4.36
CA GLY A 613 5.80 39.01 -4.31
C GLY A 613 4.69 39.98 -4.72
N SER A 614 3.76 39.55 -5.58
CA SER A 614 2.55 40.29 -5.96
C SER A 614 1.41 39.31 -6.23
N SER A 615 0.26 39.77 -6.70
CA SER A 615 -0.82 38.91 -7.22
C SER A 615 -0.36 37.95 -8.33
N ASP A 616 0.58 38.38 -9.16
CA ASP A 616 1.08 37.74 -10.38
C ASP A 616 2.60 37.45 -10.41
N MET A 617 3.31 37.60 -9.28
CA MET A 617 4.76 37.39 -9.19
C MET A 617 5.16 36.44 -8.06
N TRP A 618 6.08 35.53 -8.36
CA TRP A 618 6.72 34.63 -7.40
C TRP A 618 8.24 34.68 -7.49
N SER A 619 8.91 34.88 -6.37
CA SER A 619 10.37 34.89 -6.24
C SER A 619 10.90 33.52 -5.84
N PHE A 620 12.03 33.11 -6.41
CA PHE A 620 12.69 31.83 -6.18
C PHE A 620 14.21 32.00 -5.97
N ILE A 621 14.76 31.23 -5.04
CA ILE A 621 16.19 31.00 -4.83
C ILE A 621 16.42 29.50 -4.68
N PHE A 622 17.00 28.85 -5.69
CA PHE A 622 17.39 27.43 -5.64
C PHE A 622 18.89 27.31 -5.34
N SER A 623 19.23 26.72 -4.20
CA SER A 623 20.62 26.52 -3.76
C SER A 623 21.12 25.11 -4.07
N PHE A 624 22.31 25.01 -4.66
CA PHE A 624 22.93 23.74 -5.05
C PHE A 624 24.46 23.77 -4.87
N PRO A 625 25.11 22.62 -4.59
CA PRO A 625 26.53 22.59 -4.32
C PRO A 625 27.37 22.59 -5.61
N LEU A 626 28.50 23.30 -5.59
CA LEU A 626 29.39 23.51 -6.74
C LEU A 626 30.60 22.56 -6.76
N ASP A 627 30.85 21.84 -5.67
CA ASP A 627 31.93 20.86 -5.51
C ASP A 627 31.95 19.80 -6.63
N LYS A 628 30.77 19.40 -7.10
CA LYS A 628 30.55 18.40 -8.15
C LYS A 628 30.90 18.86 -9.56
N LYS A 629 31.26 20.14 -9.78
CA LYS A 629 31.53 20.72 -11.12
C LYS A 629 30.50 20.29 -12.17
N ALA A 630 29.22 20.46 -11.86
CA ALA A 630 28.11 20.04 -12.70
C ALA A 630 27.09 21.17 -12.83
N TYR A 631 26.23 21.13 -13.85
CA TYR A 631 25.04 21.96 -13.86
C TYR A 631 24.01 21.48 -12.81
N ALA A 632 23.14 22.38 -12.36
CA ALA A 632 21.94 22.03 -11.61
C ALA A 632 20.70 22.67 -12.27
N ALA A 633 19.57 21.97 -12.21
CA ALA A 633 18.34 22.36 -12.88
C ALA A 633 17.14 22.33 -11.93
N ILE A 634 16.25 23.31 -12.08
CA ILE A 634 14.89 23.32 -11.54
C ILE A 634 13.89 23.37 -12.70
N GLY A 635 12.97 22.41 -12.75
CA GLY A 635 11.94 22.30 -13.78
C GLY A 635 10.54 22.42 -13.21
N PHE A 636 9.63 22.94 -14.01
CA PHE A 636 8.22 23.14 -13.69
C PHE A 636 7.39 22.32 -14.67
N SER A 637 6.73 21.28 -14.16
CA SER A 637 5.98 20.30 -14.95
C SER A 637 4.49 20.36 -14.61
N LYS A 638 3.60 20.03 -15.55
CA LYS A 638 2.15 19.97 -15.32
C LYS A 638 1.75 18.64 -14.65
N ASP A 639 2.32 17.53 -15.12
CA ASP A 639 2.03 16.15 -14.69
C ASP A 639 3.09 15.53 -13.75
N GLY A 640 4.23 16.20 -13.55
CA GLY A 640 5.37 15.68 -12.80
C GLY A 640 6.36 14.86 -13.64
N SER A 641 6.18 14.80 -14.96
CA SER A 641 7.15 14.23 -15.91
C SER A 641 8.08 15.31 -16.49
N MET A 642 9.25 14.89 -16.99
CA MET A 642 10.20 15.81 -17.65
C MET A 642 9.76 16.25 -19.05
N VAL A 643 9.00 15.44 -19.77
CA VAL A 643 8.63 15.71 -21.17
C VAL A 643 7.44 16.68 -21.20
N GLY A 644 7.53 17.73 -22.00
CA GLY A 644 6.56 18.83 -22.00
C GLY A 644 6.69 19.78 -20.79
N SER A 645 7.82 19.72 -20.07
CA SER A 645 8.14 20.64 -18.96
C SER A 645 9.15 21.71 -19.38
N SER A 646 9.21 22.81 -18.63
CA SER A 646 10.19 23.88 -18.83
C SER A 646 11.15 23.96 -17.64
N ALA A 647 12.44 24.13 -17.91
CA ALA A 647 13.50 24.09 -16.91
C ALA A 647 14.43 25.30 -16.97
N ILE A 648 14.87 25.74 -15.80
CA ILE A 648 15.93 26.73 -15.61
C ILE A 648 17.16 25.96 -15.13
N VAL A 649 18.26 26.08 -15.87
CA VAL A 649 19.52 25.39 -15.60
C VAL A 649 20.60 26.43 -15.35
N GLY A 650 21.43 26.23 -14.34
CA GLY A 650 22.64 27.03 -14.13
C GLY A 650 23.86 26.19 -13.74
N TRP A 651 25.04 26.74 -13.97
CA TRP A 651 26.31 26.02 -13.85
C TRP A 651 27.49 26.96 -13.56
N MET A 652 28.57 26.42 -12.99
CA MET A 652 29.85 27.12 -12.84
C MET A 652 31.02 26.17 -13.19
N PRO A 653 31.70 26.38 -14.34
CA PRO A 653 32.90 25.63 -14.70
C PRO A 653 34.12 26.00 -13.84
N SER A 654 34.25 27.29 -13.55
CA SER A 654 35.27 27.90 -12.69
C SER A 654 34.73 29.18 -12.05
N PRO A 655 35.32 29.67 -10.94
CA PRO A 655 34.87 30.90 -10.28
C PRO A 655 34.77 32.08 -11.26
N GLY A 656 33.60 32.69 -11.34
CA GLY A 656 33.31 33.82 -12.25
C GLY A 656 32.88 33.43 -13.68
N ALA A 657 33.09 32.19 -14.12
CA ALA A 657 32.72 31.73 -15.49
C ALA A 657 31.33 31.06 -15.57
N GLY A 658 30.44 31.36 -14.62
CA GLY A 658 29.14 30.71 -14.49
C GLY A 658 28.06 31.23 -15.44
N GLY A 659 27.03 30.41 -15.69
CA GLY A 659 25.93 30.74 -16.58
C GLY A 659 24.57 30.22 -16.10
N MET A 660 23.50 30.75 -16.68
CA MET A 660 22.13 30.27 -16.54
C MET A 660 21.42 30.35 -17.90
N LYS A 661 20.61 29.34 -18.24
CA LYS A 661 19.72 29.33 -19.42
C LYS A 661 18.39 28.62 -19.14
N LEU A 662 17.40 28.95 -19.95
CA LEU A 662 16.08 28.30 -19.98
C LEU A 662 16.09 27.19 -21.04
N TYR A 663 15.31 26.13 -20.80
CA TYR A 663 15.19 24.98 -21.70
C TYR A 663 13.75 24.46 -21.71
N TYR A 664 13.22 24.17 -22.90
CA TYR A 664 11.97 23.46 -23.08
C TYR A 664 12.26 21.99 -23.38
N LEU A 665 11.77 21.08 -22.54
CA LEU A 665 12.07 19.65 -22.61
C LEU A 665 10.99 18.93 -23.43
N GLY A 666 11.03 19.08 -24.76
CA GLY A 666 10.01 18.54 -25.66
C GLY A 666 9.99 17.01 -25.78
N GLY A 667 11.03 16.32 -25.29
CA GLY A 667 11.20 14.88 -25.46
C GLY A 667 12.39 14.30 -24.72
N LYS A 668 13.09 13.34 -25.32
CA LYS A 668 14.19 12.56 -24.73
C LYS A 668 15.47 12.51 -25.57
N SER A 669 15.42 12.94 -26.83
CA SER A 669 16.60 13.20 -27.64
C SER A 669 17.25 14.53 -27.22
N GLN A 670 18.47 14.79 -27.70
CA GLN A 670 19.11 16.10 -27.51
C GLN A 670 18.47 17.18 -28.41
N GLU A 671 17.83 16.78 -29.51
CA GLU A 671 17.16 17.67 -30.47
C GLU A 671 15.79 18.14 -29.92
N ASP A 672 15.16 17.34 -29.06
CA ASP A 672 13.90 17.69 -28.40
C ASP A 672 14.08 18.73 -27.26
N VAL A 673 15.34 19.02 -26.87
CA VAL A 673 15.69 19.93 -25.75
C VAL A 673 16.02 21.31 -26.32
N ILE A 674 15.01 22.18 -26.36
CA ILE A 674 15.09 23.48 -27.04
C ILE A 674 15.64 24.53 -26.07
N VAL A 675 16.85 25.03 -26.37
CA VAL A 675 17.54 26.08 -25.61
C VAL A 675 16.81 27.43 -25.76
N ASP A 676 16.81 28.23 -24.69
CA ASP A 676 16.21 29.57 -24.59
C ASP A 676 14.69 29.64 -24.87
N LYS A 677 14.02 28.49 -24.95
CA LYS A 677 12.56 28.36 -25.02
C LYS A 677 11.99 27.88 -23.69
N SER A 678 10.79 28.34 -23.33
CA SER A 678 10.14 28.03 -22.04
C SER A 678 8.65 28.41 -22.07
N ASP A 679 7.79 27.66 -21.39
CA ASP A 679 6.41 28.05 -21.05
C ASP A 679 6.38 29.07 -19.87
N LEU A 680 7.52 29.29 -19.21
CA LEU A 680 7.66 30.15 -18.02
C LEU A 680 8.14 31.54 -18.41
N TYR A 681 7.38 32.57 -18.02
CA TYR A 681 7.81 33.97 -18.11
C TYR A 681 8.73 34.31 -16.94
N VAL A 682 10.04 34.18 -17.15
CA VAL A 682 11.08 34.42 -16.13
C VAL A 682 11.58 35.86 -16.18
N MET A 683 11.72 36.51 -15.03
CA MET A 683 12.31 37.85 -14.89
C MET A 683 13.38 37.87 -13.78
N ASN A 684 14.23 38.90 -13.79
CA ASN A 684 15.25 39.14 -12.76
C ASN A 684 16.09 37.90 -12.43
N ALA A 685 16.44 37.14 -13.47
CA ALA A 685 17.17 35.88 -13.38
C ALA A 685 18.68 36.13 -13.30
N SER A 686 19.31 35.63 -12.24
CA SER A 686 20.76 35.69 -12.03
C SER A 686 21.28 34.42 -11.35
N PHE A 687 22.53 34.06 -11.66
CA PHE A 687 23.24 33.00 -10.98
C PHE A 687 24.36 33.63 -10.14
N VAL A 688 24.41 33.29 -8.85
CA VAL A 688 25.37 33.87 -7.89
C VAL A 688 26.07 32.77 -7.11
N SER A 689 27.41 32.85 -7.00
CA SER A 689 28.21 31.99 -6.12
C SER A 689 28.22 32.58 -4.71
N ALA A 690 27.92 31.77 -3.70
CA ALA A 690 28.08 32.17 -2.29
C ALA A 690 29.51 31.94 -1.81
N THR A 691 30.08 30.80 -2.23
CA THR A 691 31.40 30.30 -1.89
C THR A 691 31.93 29.46 -3.05
N TYR A 692 33.13 28.89 -2.91
CA TYR A 692 33.66 27.85 -3.82
C TYR A 692 32.85 26.53 -3.81
N SER A 693 31.89 26.37 -2.89
CA SER A 693 31.15 25.12 -2.68
C SER A 693 29.63 25.25 -2.84
N LEU A 694 29.07 26.46 -2.98
CA LEU A 694 27.62 26.70 -3.01
C LEU A 694 27.25 27.80 -4.01
N GLY A 695 26.26 27.52 -4.86
CA GLY A 695 25.68 28.46 -5.83
C GLY A 695 24.16 28.58 -5.69
N TYR A 696 23.62 29.70 -6.16
CA TYR A 696 22.20 30.05 -6.11
C TYR A 696 21.68 30.43 -7.49
N LEU A 697 20.64 29.74 -7.99
CA LEU A 697 19.79 30.29 -9.06
C LEU A 697 18.75 31.21 -8.41
N ILE A 698 18.82 32.51 -8.69
CA ILE A 698 17.88 33.52 -8.23
C ILE A 698 17.04 33.94 -9.43
N PHE A 699 15.72 33.90 -9.33
CA PHE A 699 14.83 34.33 -10.42
C PHE A 699 13.42 34.65 -9.90
N GLN A 700 12.63 35.33 -10.73
CA GLN A 700 11.20 35.52 -10.49
C GLN A 700 10.39 34.95 -11.66
N LEU A 701 9.19 34.45 -11.37
CA LEU A 701 8.22 34.00 -12.37
C LEU A 701 7.00 34.92 -12.36
N LYS A 702 6.60 35.41 -13.54
CA LYS A 702 5.32 36.08 -13.71
C LYS A 702 4.22 35.05 -13.92
N THR A 703 3.52 34.72 -12.84
CA THR A 703 2.37 33.82 -12.82
C THR A 703 1.54 34.06 -11.56
N THR A 704 0.22 33.90 -11.65
CA THR A 704 -0.65 33.90 -10.46
C THR A 704 -0.32 32.72 -9.52
N GLN A 705 0.03 31.57 -10.10
CA GLN A 705 0.33 30.31 -9.42
C GLN A 705 1.39 29.50 -10.22
N PRO A 706 2.59 29.21 -9.66
CA PRO A 706 3.55 28.31 -10.27
C PRO A 706 3.06 26.87 -10.18
N SER A 707 3.57 25.98 -11.07
CA SER A 707 3.19 24.57 -10.99
C SER A 707 3.70 23.93 -9.71
N GLN A 708 2.82 23.17 -9.05
CA GLN A 708 3.15 22.44 -7.83
C GLN A 708 4.12 21.28 -8.09
N ASN A 709 4.15 20.70 -9.30
CA ASN A 709 5.04 19.60 -9.63
C ASN A 709 6.40 20.13 -10.10
N LEU A 710 7.37 20.13 -9.18
CA LEU A 710 8.74 20.57 -9.41
C LEU A 710 9.68 19.40 -9.67
N LEU A 711 10.53 19.59 -10.67
CA LEU A 711 11.60 18.68 -11.06
C LEU A 711 12.93 19.27 -10.61
N PHE A 712 13.84 18.40 -10.14
CA PHE A 712 15.22 18.79 -9.87
C PHE A 712 16.15 17.78 -10.52
N ALA A 713 17.24 18.25 -11.13
CA ALA A 713 18.24 17.40 -11.76
C ALA A 713 19.66 17.96 -11.60
N ILE A 714 20.65 17.08 -11.60
CA ILE A 714 22.08 17.42 -11.53
C ILE A 714 22.79 16.85 -12.75
N GLY A 715 23.70 17.62 -13.37
CA GLY A 715 24.46 17.20 -14.54
C GLY A 715 25.56 16.17 -14.26
N PRO A 716 26.35 15.82 -15.30
CA PRO A 716 27.62 15.12 -15.14
C PRO A 716 28.68 16.04 -14.53
N ASN A 717 29.59 15.46 -13.75
CA ASN A 717 30.79 16.16 -13.27
C ASN A 717 31.71 16.45 -14.47
N GLY A 718 32.12 17.70 -14.62
CA GLY A 718 32.99 18.18 -15.70
C GLY A 718 32.29 18.40 -17.04
N GLN A 719 30.95 18.40 -17.09
CA GLN A 719 30.19 18.71 -18.31
C GLN A 719 29.15 19.80 -18.08
N PHE A 720 29.16 20.80 -18.95
CA PHE A 720 28.35 22.00 -18.84
C PHE A 720 27.68 22.34 -20.18
N PRO A 721 26.56 23.10 -20.19
CA PRO A 721 26.03 23.69 -21.40
C PRO A 721 26.94 24.84 -21.88
N ASP A 722 27.92 24.52 -22.73
CA ASP A 722 28.93 25.48 -23.17
C ASP A 722 28.66 26.10 -24.56
N TYR A 723 29.23 27.29 -24.79
CA TYR A 723 29.11 28.05 -26.04
C TYR A 723 29.75 27.30 -27.23
N PRO A 724 29.20 27.37 -28.46
CA PRO A 724 28.02 28.13 -28.87
C PRO A 724 26.69 27.38 -28.74
N ARG A 725 26.72 26.05 -28.53
CA ARG A 725 25.52 25.21 -28.67
C ARG A 725 24.66 25.13 -27.42
N TYR A 726 25.23 25.35 -26.23
CA TYR A 726 24.55 25.23 -24.94
C TYR A 726 23.75 23.92 -24.80
N ALA A 727 24.25 22.84 -25.40
CA ALA A 727 23.58 21.55 -25.38
C ALA A 727 23.57 21.00 -23.95
N LEU A 728 22.38 20.73 -23.41
CA LEU A 728 22.23 20.23 -22.05
C LEU A 728 22.69 18.75 -21.97
N PRO A 729 23.78 18.42 -21.25
CA PRO A 729 24.21 17.04 -21.11
C PRO A 729 23.16 16.22 -20.35
N LYS A 730 23.17 14.88 -20.49
CA LYS A 730 22.25 14.03 -19.74
C LYS A 730 22.51 14.11 -18.23
N HIS A 731 21.48 14.37 -17.44
CA HIS A 731 21.58 14.39 -15.97
C HIS A 731 22.08 13.07 -15.37
N THR A 732 22.79 13.15 -14.25
CA THR A 732 23.27 11.99 -13.48
C THR A 732 22.23 11.49 -12.47
N ASP A 733 21.41 12.38 -11.93
CA ASP A 733 20.37 12.07 -10.94
C ASP A 733 19.21 13.07 -11.08
N HIS A 734 17.99 12.68 -10.73
CA HIS A 734 16.81 13.54 -10.74
C HIS A 734 15.74 13.11 -9.73
N ILE A 735 14.89 14.07 -9.33
CA ILE A 735 13.71 13.84 -8.50
C ILE A 735 12.52 14.69 -8.99
N SER A 736 11.30 14.19 -8.77
CA SER A 736 10.04 14.89 -9.02
C SER A 736 9.25 14.94 -7.71
N ILE A 737 8.86 16.15 -7.29
CA ILE A 737 8.17 16.40 -6.02
C ILE A 737 7.00 17.35 -6.23
N THR A 738 5.92 17.17 -5.49
CA THR A 738 4.83 18.13 -5.43
C THR A 738 5.04 19.05 -4.22
N ILE A 739 5.20 20.35 -4.45
CA ILE A 739 5.39 21.35 -3.40
C ILE A 739 4.07 22.05 -3.04
N ASP A 740 3.75 22.08 -1.76
CA ASP A 740 2.70 22.95 -1.24
C ASP A 740 3.29 24.33 -0.91
N TYR A 741 3.14 25.26 -1.86
CA TYR A 741 3.57 26.64 -1.74
C TYR A 741 2.94 27.41 -0.56
N SER A 742 1.88 26.90 0.08
CA SER A 742 1.27 27.50 1.27
C SER A 742 1.88 27.03 2.59
N LYS A 743 2.70 25.96 2.58
CA LYS A 743 3.18 25.27 3.80
C LYS A 743 4.68 24.99 3.83
N GLY A 744 5.40 25.12 2.72
CA GLY A 744 6.79 24.67 2.62
C GLY A 744 6.96 23.15 2.61
N SER A 745 5.87 22.37 2.62
CA SER A 745 5.89 20.91 2.66
C SER A 745 5.89 20.31 1.25
N THR A 746 6.79 19.36 1.02
CA THR A 746 6.85 18.56 -0.22
C THR A 746 6.31 17.16 -0.01
N SER A 747 5.48 16.69 -0.93
CA SER A 747 5.19 15.26 -1.10
C SER A 747 6.04 14.70 -2.24
N GLU A 748 6.74 13.59 -1.97
CA GLU A 748 7.59 12.94 -2.97
C GLU A 748 6.69 12.16 -3.94
N TYR A 749 6.73 12.44 -5.25
CA TYR A 749 5.95 11.69 -6.25
C TYR A 749 6.66 10.37 -6.61
N SER A 750 7.12 9.64 -5.58
CA SER A 750 8.09 8.57 -5.77
C SER A 750 7.52 7.18 -5.50
N ASN A 751 7.45 6.40 -6.58
CA ASN A 751 7.51 4.95 -6.48
C ASN A 751 8.94 4.46 -6.17
N LEU A 752 9.86 5.34 -5.73
CA LEU A 752 11.27 5.05 -5.46
C LEU A 752 11.42 4.00 -4.37
N ASN A 753 10.61 4.07 -3.31
CA ASN A 753 10.59 3.06 -2.25
C ASN A 753 10.15 1.69 -2.77
N LEU A 754 9.15 1.64 -3.67
CA LEU A 754 8.72 0.39 -4.32
C LEU A 754 9.79 -0.13 -5.31
N ARG A 755 10.43 0.76 -6.08
CA ARG A 755 11.53 0.46 -7.01
C ARG A 755 12.75 -0.13 -6.28
N ARG A 756 13.16 0.49 -5.18
CA ARG A 756 14.29 0.04 -4.36
C ARG A 756 13.99 -1.27 -3.64
N SER A 757 12.81 -1.43 -3.05
CA SER A 757 12.38 -2.72 -2.48
C SER A 757 12.36 -3.83 -3.51
N HIS A 758 11.82 -3.58 -4.72
CA HIS A 758 11.89 -4.51 -5.85
C HIS A 758 13.35 -4.88 -6.21
N GLY A 759 14.24 -3.88 -6.38
CA GLY A 759 15.65 -4.13 -6.72
C GLY A 759 16.39 -4.93 -5.64
N VAL A 760 16.27 -4.55 -4.38
CA VAL A 760 16.93 -5.20 -3.24
C VAL A 760 16.43 -6.64 -3.05
N LEU A 761 15.12 -6.89 -3.14
CA LEU A 761 14.56 -8.24 -3.03
C LEU A 761 15.08 -9.18 -4.12
N ASN A 762 15.21 -8.70 -5.37
CA ASN A 762 15.74 -9.50 -6.47
C ASN A 762 17.26 -9.72 -6.36
N ILE A 763 18.04 -8.70 -6.00
CA ILE A 763 19.49 -8.79 -5.79
C ILE A 763 19.82 -9.78 -4.66
N MET A 764 19.12 -9.69 -3.52
CA MET A 764 19.32 -10.60 -2.39
C MET A 764 18.80 -12.01 -2.71
N GLY A 765 17.62 -12.12 -3.31
CA GLY A 765 16.93 -13.39 -3.56
C GLY A 765 17.49 -14.19 -4.74
N TRP A 766 17.36 -13.65 -5.96
CA TRP A 766 17.72 -14.38 -7.19
C TRP A 766 19.21 -14.37 -7.51
N SER A 767 19.97 -13.39 -7.01
CA SER A 767 21.42 -13.34 -7.24
C SER A 767 22.20 -13.88 -6.04
N ILE A 768 22.25 -13.14 -4.93
CA ILE A 768 23.18 -13.41 -3.83
C ILE A 768 22.88 -14.74 -3.12
N ALA A 769 21.64 -14.98 -2.70
CA ALA A 769 21.25 -16.22 -2.03
C ALA A 769 21.42 -17.46 -2.94
N MET A 770 21.10 -17.33 -4.24
CA MET A 770 21.27 -18.42 -5.22
C MET A 770 22.74 -18.79 -5.42
N ILE A 771 23.64 -17.80 -5.49
CA ILE A 771 25.10 -18.01 -5.57
C ILE A 771 25.61 -18.67 -4.29
N ILE A 772 25.31 -18.13 -3.11
CA ILE A 772 25.77 -18.69 -1.82
C ILE A 772 25.27 -20.14 -1.65
N GLY A 773 24.01 -20.40 -1.98
CA GLY A 773 23.44 -21.75 -2.00
C GLY A 773 24.19 -22.70 -2.94
N SER A 774 24.62 -22.23 -4.12
CA SER A 774 25.42 -23.04 -5.06
C SER A 774 26.83 -23.35 -4.55
N ILE A 775 27.46 -22.39 -3.84
CA ILE A 775 28.77 -22.54 -3.18
C ILE A 775 28.68 -23.59 -2.07
N ILE A 776 27.64 -23.54 -1.23
CA ILE A 776 27.36 -24.52 -0.18
C ILE A 776 27.24 -25.94 -0.79
N ALA A 777 26.41 -26.09 -1.83
CA ALA A 777 26.18 -27.39 -2.47
C ALA A 777 27.36 -27.97 -3.24
N ARG A 778 28.36 -27.15 -3.62
CA ARG A 778 29.58 -27.62 -4.27
C ARG A 778 30.68 -27.98 -3.27
N TYR A 779 31.05 -27.04 -2.40
CA TYR A 779 32.31 -27.12 -1.64
C TYR A 779 32.16 -27.69 -0.24
N PHE A 780 30.95 -27.68 0.33
CA PHE A 780 30.72 -28.10 1.72
C PHE A 780 30.11 -29.50 1.85
N LYS A 781 30.12 -30.31 0.79
CA LYS A 781 29.58 -31.69 0.77
C LYS A 781 30.13 -32.63 1.85
N GLN A 782 31.35 -32.36 2.31
CA GLN A 782 31.98 -33.01 3.48
C GLN A 782 31.17 -32.87 4.78
N TRP A 783 30.24 -31.91 4.85
CA TRP A 783 29.30 -31.72 5.95
C TRP A 783 27.93 -32.36 5.63
N ASP A 784 27.88 -33.61 5.15
CA ASP A 784 26.61 -34.33 4.94
C ASP A 784 26.00 -34.67 6.32
N PRO A 785 24.69 -34.48 6.56
CA PRO A 785 23.66 -33.93 5.67
C PRO A 785 23.50 -32.40 5.77
N PHE A 786 24.22 -31.71 6.67
CA PHE A 786 24.07 -30.29 6.96
C PHE A 786 24.18 -29.37 5.72
N TRP A 787 25.11 -29.64 4.79
CA TRP A 787 25.25 -28.86 3.56
C TRP A 787 23.96 -28.86 2.73
N PHE A 788 23.23 -29.99 2.70
CA PHE A 788 22.02 -30.15 1.91
C PHE A 788 20.88 -29.32 2.51
N TYR A 789 20.71 -29.35 3.83
CA TYR A 789 19.72 -28.52 4.53
C TYR A 789 20.06 -27.03 4.43
N PHE A 790 21.33 -26.65 4.56
CA PHE A 790 21.75 -25.24 4.50
C PHE A 790 21.60 -24.68 3.07
N HIS A 791 21.96 -25.47 2.04
CA HIS A 791 21.63 -25.19 0.63
C HIS A 791 20.12 -25.06 0.42
N ALA A 792 19.32 -26.06 0.78
CA ALA A 792 17.88 -26.04 0.55
C ALA A 792 17.20 -24.84 1.23
N SER A 793 17.63 -24.47 2.44
CA SER A 793 17.08 -23.35 3.20
C SER A 793 17.38 -22.01 2.55
N ILE A 794 18.63 -21.73 2.19
CA ILE A 794 18.99 -20.44 1.58
C ILE A 794 18.43 -20.31 0.15
N GLN A 795 18.34 -21.42 -0.60
CA GLN A 795 17.68 -21.44 -1.91
C GLN A 795 16.17 -21.20 -1.79
N THR A 796 15.50 -21.80 -0.79
CA THR A 796 14.06 -21.58 -0.56
C THR A 796 13.76 -20.13 -0.17
N PHE A 797 14.54 -19.56 0.76
CA PHE A 797 14.40 -18.15 1.12
C PHE A 797 14.72 -17.21 -0.05
N GLY A 798 15.77 -17.51 -0.82
CA GLY A 798 16.12 -16.74 -2.03
C GLY A 798 15.04 -16.77 -3.10
N PHE A 799 14.42 -17.93 -3.33
CA PHE A 799 13.28 -18.11 -4.24
C PHE A 799 12.05 -17.33 -3.75
N MET A 800 11.72 -17.37 -2.46
CA MET A 800 10.58 -16.60 -1.91
C MET A 800 10.81 -15.09 -1.99
N ALA A 801 11.98 -14.60 -1.57
CA ALA A 801 12.32 -13.18 -1.66
C ALA A 801 12.36 -12.69 -3.12
N GLY A 802 12.92 -13.49 -4.03
CA GLY A 802 12.99 -13.19 -5.46
C GLY A 802 11.63 -13.22 -6.17
N THR A 803 10.74 -14.17 -5.85
CA THR A 803 9.39 -14.21 -6.45
C THR A 803 8.55 -13.02 -5.99
N ILE A 804 8.58 -12.65 -4.70
CA ILE A 804 7.98 -11.41 -4.20
C ILE A 804 8.61 -10.19 -4.88
N GLY A 805 9.94 -10.18 -5.05
CA GLY A 805 10.66 -9.14 -5.78
C GLY A 805 10.15 -8.95 -7.21
N ILE A 806 9.99 -10.02 -8.00
CA ILE A 806 9.45 -9.96 -9.37
C ILE A 806 8.00 -9.45 -9.36
N LEU A 807 7.15 -9.93 -8.45
CA LEU A 807 5.75 -9.47 -8.33
C LEU A 807 5.65 -7.97 -8.04
N CYS A 808 6.47 -7.44 -7.12
CA CYS A 808 6.59 -5.99 -6.90
C CYS A 808 7.02 -5.23 -8.16
N GLY A 809 7.85 -5.84 -9.03
CA GLY A 809 8.28 -5.25 -10.30
C GLY A 809 7.17 -5.20 -11.36
N LEU A 810 6.32 -6.22 -11.43
CA LEU A 810 5.15 -6.23 -12.31
C LEU A 810 4.12 -5.18 -11.88
N LEU A 811 3.86 -5.06 -10.57
CA LEU A 811 3.01 -4.00 -10.01
C LEU A 811 3.59 -2.60 -10.28
N LEU A 812 4.92 -2.44 -10.16
CA LEU A 812 5.62 -1.18 -10.43
C LEU A 812 5.54 -0.78 -11.91
N SER A 813 5.75 -1.72 -12.85
CA SER A 813 5.62 -1.47 -14.29
C SER A 813 4.19 -1.08 -14.66
N LYS A 814 3.17 -1.76 -14.10
CA LYS A 814 1.75 -1.39 -14.29
C LYS A 814 1.44 0.01 -13.71
N LYS A 815 2.02 0.39 -12.57
CA LYS A 815 1.79 1.69 -11.93
C LYS A 815 2.53 2.86 -12.60
N LEU A 816 3.59 2.58 -13.36
CA LEU A 816 4.41 3.60 -14.05
C LEU A 816 4.12 3.71 -15.56
N ASN A 817 3.29 2.84 -16.14
CA ASN A 817 3.13 2.67 -17.60
C ASN A 817 4.47 2.49 -18.36
N THR A 818 5.50 1.98 -17.69
CA THR A 818 6.85 1.82 -18.28
C THR A 818 7.04 0.47 -18.94
N ASN A 819 7.24 0.46 -20.25
CA ASN A 819 7.41 -0.74 -21.05
C ASN A 819 8.86 -1.28 -21.03
N VAL A 820 9.27 -1.88 -19.90
CA VAL A 820 10.60 -2.46 -19.69
C VAL A 820 10.72 -3.90 -20.23
N THR A 821 10.40 -4.09 -21.52
CA THR A 821 10.26 -5.39 -22.22
C THR A 821 11.36 -6.40 -21.88
N HIS A 822 12.63 -6.10 -22.18
CA HIS A 822 13.73 -7.06 -22.03
C HIS A 822 13.95 -7.49 -20.57
N HIS A 823 13.89 -6.55 -19.62
CA HIS A 823 14.06 -6.84 -18.19
C HIS A 823 12.91 -7.70 -17.65
N LYS A 824 11.67 -7.40 -18.06
CA LYS A 824 10.48 -8.20 -17.74
C LYS A 824 10.60 -9.62 -18.31
N ASN A 825 11.01 -9.74 -19.57
CA ASN A 825 11.12 -11.04 -20.25
C ASN A 825 12.22 -11.92 -19.62
N ILE A 826 13.37 -11.34 -19.24
CA ILE A 826 14.42 -12.09 -18.52
C ILE A 826 13.97 -12.44 -17.10
N ALA A 827 13.21 -11.59 -16.41
CA ALA A 827 12.61 -11.93 -15.11
C ALA A 827 11.61 -13.10 -15.21
N ILE A 828 10.82 -13.17 -16.29
CA ILE A 828 9.93 -14.31 -16.57
C ILE A 828 10.75 -15.58 -16.88
N LEU A 829 11.87 -15.48 -17.58
CA LEU A 829 12.77 -16.62 -17.78
C LEU A 829 13.35 -17.12 -16.44
N ILE A 830 13.79 -16.22 -15.55
CA ILE A 830 14.32 -16.56 -14.23
C ILE A 830 13.26 -17.28 -13.37
N ILE A 831 12.01 -16.77 -13.33
CA ILE A 831 10.97 -17.40 -12.49
C ILE A 831 10.59 -18.79 -13.01
N VAL A 832 10.53 -18.99 -14.34
CA VAL A 832 10.30 -20.31 -14.97
C VAL A 832 11.44 -21.28 -14.65
N LEU A 833 12.70 -20.87 -14.80
CA LEU A 833 13.86 -21.68 -14.43
C LEU A 833 13.86 -22.03 -12.93
N GLY A 834 13.36 -21.13 -12.07
CA GLY A 834 13.18 -21.37 -10.64
C GLY A 834 12.12 -22.43 -10.34
N PHE A 835 10.94 -22.34 -10.94
CA PHE A 835 9.91 -23.38 -10.79
C PHE A 835 10.37 -24.74 -11.34
N LEU A 836 11.12 -24.76 -12.44
CA LEU A 836 11.76 -25.97 -12.98
C LEU A 836 12.78 -26.61 -12.02
N GLN A 837 13.36 -25.83 -11.11
CA GLN A 837 14.22 -26.32 -10.02
C GLN A 837 13.43 -26.84 -8.81
N VAL A 838 12.32 -26.19 -8.45
CA VAL A 838 11.41 -26.73 -7.42
C VAL A 838 10.85 -28.08 -7.87
N LEU A 839 10.44 -28.20 -9.13
CA LEU A 839 10.03 -29.47 -9.74
C LEU A 839 11.17 -30.52 -9.74
N ALA A 840 12.43 -30.09 -9.93
CA ALA A 840 13.58 -30.99 -9.80
C ALA A 840 13.63 -31.63 -8.40
N VAL A 841 13.41 -30.86 -7.34
CA VAL A 841 13.44 -31.38 -5.95
C VAL A 841 12.31 -32.37 -5.69
N VAL A 842 11.14 -32.21 -6.32
CA VAL A 842 10.04 -33.19 -6.26
C VAL A 842 10.41 -34.48 -7.01
N LEU A 843 10.95 -34.36 -8.23
CA LEU A 843 11.37 -35.49 -9.08
C LEU A 843 12.76 -36.06 -8.69
N ARG A 844 13.15 -35.95 -7.41
CA ARG A 844 14.48 -36.31 -6.92
C ARG A 844 14.64 -37.83 -6.76
N ALA A 845 15.16 -38.48 -7.80
CA ALA A 845 15.58 -39.88 -7.76
C ALA A 845 16.55 -40.17 -6.58
N GLY A 846 16.38 -41.34 -5.94
CA GLY A 846 17.18 -41.81 -4.79
C GLY A 846 18.67 -42.03 -5.12
N ARG A 847 19.51 -42.12 -4.08
CA ARG A 847 20.99 -42.13 -4.20
C ARG A 847 21.49 -43.21 -5.20
N GLU A 848 20.98 -44.43 -5.11
CA GLU A 848 21.41 -45.58 -5.93
C GLU A 848 20.78 -45.67 -7.33
N SER A 849 19.87 -44.76 -7.70
CA SER A 849 19.15 -44.87 -8.97
C SER A 849 20.04 -44.48 -10.17
N LYS A 850 20.03 -45.27 -11.26
CA LYS A 850 20.68 -44.88 -12.53
C LYS A 850 20.17 -43.53 -13.07
N ILE A 851 18.93 -43.14 -12.74
CA ILE A 851 18.31 -41.85 -13.10
C ILE A 851 18.96 -40.67 -12.34
N ARG A 852 19.58 -40.92 -11.17
CA ARG A 852 20.30 -39.92 -10.35
C ARG A 852 21.34 -39.15 -11.16
N LYS A 853 22.01 -39.79 -12.13
CA LYS A 853 23.01 -39.17 -13.01
C LYS A 853 22.40 -38.04 -13.87
N TYR A 854 21.28 -38.33 -14.54
CA TYR A 854 20.56 -37.35 -15.37
C TYR A 854 19.93 -36.24 -14.52
N TRP A 855 19.35 -36.60 -13.36
CA TRP A 855 18.83 -35.63 -12.39
C TRP A 855 19.91 -34.63 -11.94
N ASN A 856 21.10 -35.13 -11.57
CA ASN A 856 22.22 -34.29 -11.15
C ASN A 856 22.65 -33.35 -12.29
N TRP A 857 22.72 -33.84 -13.53
CA TRP A 857 23.07 -33.02 -14.71
C TRP A 857 22.06 -31.88 -14.93
N TYR A 858 20.76 -32.21 -14.94
CA TYR A 858 19.67 -31.24 -15.12
C TYR A 858 19.68 -30.17 -14.03
N HIS A 859 19.66 -30.60 -12.75
CA HIS A 859 19.64 -29.72 -11.59
C HIS A 859 20.85 -28.76 -11.57
N HIS A 860 22.07 -29.25 -11.84
CA HIS A 860 23.25 -28.38 -11.87
C HIS A 860 23.24 -27.37 -13.03
N ASN A 861 22.85 -27.78 -14.24
CA ASN A 861 22.96 -26.91 -15.42
C ASN A 861 21.86 -25.85 -15.46
N VAL A 862 20.59 -26.23 -15.24
CA VAL A 862 19.47 -25.29 -15.17
C VAL A 862 19.70 -24.25 -14.06
N GLY A 863 20.29 -24.66 -12.93
CA GLY A 863 20.56 -23.77 -11.80
C GLY A 863 21.68 -22.76 -12.07
N ARG A 864 22.71 -23.16 -12.83
CA ARG A 864 23.76 -22.24 -13.31
C ARG A 864 23.21 -21.22 -14.30
N ILE A 865 22.38 -21.66 -15.25
CA ILE A 865 21.73 -20.80 -16.24
C ILE A 865 20.85 -19.75 -15.55
N LEU A 866 20.05 -20.17 -14.54
CA LEU A 866 19.26 -19.27 -13.70
C LEU A 866 20.13 -18.21 -13.03
N ILE A 867 21.23 -18.61 -12.36
CA ILE A 867 22.14 -17.67 -11.67
C ILE A 867 22.75 -16.66 -12.66
N ILE A 868 23.15 -17.09 -13.85
CA ILE A 868 23.71 -16.20 -14.88
C ILE A 868 22.68 -15.15 -15.30
N PHE A 869 21.46 -15.57 -15.65
CA PHE A 869 20.39 -14.63 -16.01
C PHE A 869 20.02 -13.71 -14.85
N ALA A 870 19.99 -14.20 -13.60
CA ALA A 870 19.70 -13.39 -12.43
C ALA A 870 20.74 -12.30 -12.17
N VAL A 871 22.04 -12.60 -12.32
CA VAL A 871 23.12 -11.61 -12.19
C VAL A 871 23.04 -10.56 -13.29
N LEU A 872 22.91 -10.99 -14.56
CA LEU A 872 22.79 -10.08 -15.70
C LEU A 872 21.55 -9.18 -15.60
N ASN A 873 20.39 -9.74 -15.21
CA ASN A 873 19.17 -8.96 -15.09
C ASN A 873 19.17 -8.05 -13.85
N SER A 874 19.98 -8.34 -12.83
CA SER A 874 20.20 -7.43 -11.70
C SER A 874 21.03 -6.22 -12.10
N PHE A 875 22.13 -6.40 -12.86
CA PHE A 875 22.87 -5.27 -13.43
C PHE A 875 22.02 -4.44 -14.41
N TYR A 876 21.23 -5.09 -15.26
CA TYR A 876 20.33 -4.40 -16.17
C TYR A 876 19.18 -3.68 -15.44
N GLY A 877 18.66 -4.27 -14.36
CA GLY A 877 17.68 -3.63 -13.47
C GLY A 877 18.22 -2.40 -12.74
N LEU A 878 19.48 -2.43 -12.27
CA LEU A 878 20.16 -1.25 -11.72
C LEU A 878 20.33 -0.15 -12.77
N HIS A 879 20.61 -0.51 -14.03
CA HIS A 879 20.74 0.44 -15.14
C HIS A 879 19.41 1.09 -15.51
N LEU A 880 18.35 0.30 -15.69
CA LEU A 880 17.00 0.79 -15.96
C LEU A 880 16.42 1.59 -14.77
N GLY A 881 16.81 1.24 -13.55
CA GLY A 881 16.47 2.00 -12.35
C GLY A 881 17.19 3.35 -12.25
N GLY A 882 18.27 3.57 -13.00
CA GLY A 882 19.09 4.78 -12.88
C GLY A 882 19.73 4.94 -11.51
N GLU A 883 19.96 3.86 -10.76
CA GLU A 883 20.60 3.95 -9.45
C GLU A 883 22.11 4.23 -9.63
N GLY A 884 22.63 5.20 -8.87
CA GLY A 884 23.98 5.73 -9.07
C GLY A 884 25.12 4.72 -8.89
N SER A 885 26.31 5.07 -9.38
CA SER A 885 27.51 4.21 -9.46
C SER A 885 27.87 3.46 -8.17
N LYS A 886 27.53 4.01 -6.99
CA LYS A 886 27.69 3.34 -5.68
C LYS A 886 26.96 2.00 -5.60
N TRP A 887 25.75 1.88 -6.16
CA TRP A 887 24.99 0.62 -6.16
C TRP A 887 25.59 -0.42 -7.11
N PHE A 888 26.00 0.02 -8.30
CA PHE A 888 26.76 -0.82 -9.24
C PHE A 888 28.06 -1.35 -8.63
N LEU A 889 28.82 -0.48 -7.97
CA LEU A 889 30.06 -0.85 -7.30
C LEU A 889 29.82 -1.80 -6.13
N ALA A 890 28.86 -1.51 -5.25
CA ALA A 890 28.55 -2.37 -4.11
C ALA A 890 28.09 -3.78 -4.54
N TYR A 891 27.18 -3.85 -5.53
CA TYR A 891 26.74 -5.12 -6.09
C TYR A 891 27.86 -5.86 -6.84
N GLY A 892 28.63 -5.16 -7.68
CA GLY A 892 29.77 -5.72 -8.42
C GLY A 892 30.87 -6.28 -7.50
N VAL A 893 31.23 -5.54 -6.45
CA VAL A 893 32.17 -6.00 -5.41
C VAL A 893 31.62 -7.23 -4.67
N THR A 894 30.32 -7.24 -4.34
CA THR A 894 29.68 -8.39 -3.67
C THR A 894 29.76 -9.65 -4.54
N ILE A 895 29.47 -9.54 -5.84
CA ILE A 895 29.59 -10.66 -6.79
C ILE A 895 31.06 -11.07 -6.98
N ALA A 896 31.99 -10.11 -7.10
CA ALA A 896 33.42 -10.40 -7.20
C ALA A 896 33.96 -11.16 -5.98
N VAL A 897 33.57 -10.76 -4.76
CA VAL A 897 33.94 -11.46 -3.51
C VAL A 897 33.37 -12.88 -3.50
N LEU A 898 32.11 -13.09 -3.89
CA LEU A 898 31.52 -14.43 -3.98
C LEU A 898 32.22 -15.32 -5.03
N VAL A 899 32.63 -14.75 -6.17
CA VAL A 899 33.42 -15.45 -7.20
C VAL A 899 34.82 -15.79 -6.69
N ILE A 900 35.51 -14.86 -6.01
CA ILE A 900 36.83 -15.10 -5.40
C ILE A 900 36.74 -16.23 -4.36
N ILE A 901 35.74 -16.20 -3.47
CA ILE A 901 35.48 -17.28 -2.50
C ILE A 901 35.27 -18.62 -3.23
N ALA A 902 34.46 -18.65 -4.29
CA ALA A 902 34.23 -19.87 -5.07
C ALA A 902 35.51 -20.38 -5.77
N VAL A 903 36.37 -19.50 -6.27
CA VAL A 903 37.66 -19.86 -6.90
C VAL A 903 38.66 -20.38 -5.86
N VAL A 904 38.79 -19.72 -4.70
CA VAL A 904 39.66 -20.17 -3.60
C VAL A 904 39.23 -21.55 -3.09
N LEU A 905 37.91 -21.80 -2.95
CA LEU A 905 37.39 -23.10 -2.55
C LEU A 905 37.61 -24.19 -3.62
N GLU A 906 37.49 -23.88 -4.91
CA GLU A 906 37.81 -24.80 -6.01
C GLU A 906 39.31 -25.13 -6.05
N ILE A 907 40.19 -24.14 -5.88
CA ILE A 907 41.65 -24.35 -5.79
C ILE A 907 41.98 -25.24 -4.58
N ARG A 908 41.43 -24.93 -3.40
CA ARG A 908 41.61 -25.74 -2.18
C ARG A 908 41.15 -27.18 -2.38
N MET A 909 39.98 -27.39 -2.97
CA MET A 909 39.44 -28.72 -3.29
C MET A 909 40.39 -29.50 -4.23
N ARG A 910 40.90 -28.86 -5.28
CA ARG A 910 41.85 -29.49 -6.22
C ARG A 910 43.21 -29.78 -5.60
N ILE A 911 43.68 -28.96 -4.65
CA ILE A 911 44.92 -29.23 -3.89
C ILE A 911 44.75 -30.43 -2.96
N ILE A 912 43.61 -30.55 -2.27
CA ILE A 912 43.31 -31.70 -1.40
C ILE A 912 43.27 -33.00 -2.23
N ALA A 913 42.48 -33.02 -3.31
CA ALA A 913 42.40 -34.19 -4.20
C ALA A 913 43.78 -34.60 -4.77
N ARG A 914 44.62 -33.62 -5.16
CA ARG A 914 46.00 -33.89 -5.62
C ARG A 914 46.93 -34.43 -4.53
N ARG A 915 46.69 -34.13 -3.25
CA ARG A 915 47.43 -34.73 -2.13
C ARG A 915 46.97 -36.16 -1.90
N GLU A 916 45.67 -36.41 -1.88
CA GLU A 916 45.09 -37.75 -1.72
C GLU A 916 45.58 -38.72 -2.81
N THR A 917 45.60 -38.30 -4.08
CA THR A 917 46.16 -39.10 -5.19
C THR A 917 47.68 -39.29 -5.14
N ARG A 918 48.40 -38.55 -4.29
CA ARG A 918 49.86 -38.70 -4.06
C ARG A 918 50.17 -39.51 -2.80
N SER A 919 49.26 -39.57 -1.83
CA SER A 919 49.36 -40.54 -0.74
C SER A 919 48.94 -41.94 -1.17
N SER A 920 47.94 -42.07 -2.06
CA SER A 920 47.51 -43.36 -2.61
C SER A 920 48.49 -43.98 -3.62
N SER A 921 49.62 -43.31 -3.92
CA SER A 921 50.69 -43.84 -4.78
C SER A 921 51.88 -44.40 -3.99
N PHE A 922 51.78 -44.52 -2.66
CA PHE A 922 52.62 -45.43 -1.90
C PHE A 922 51.93 -46.81 -1.85
N PRO A 923 52.63 -47.91 -2.20
CA PRO A 923 52.02 -49.23 -2.30
C PRO A 923 51.78 -49.82 -0.91
N GLN A 924 50.55 -49.77 -0.43
CA GLN A 924 50.06 -50.76 0.53
C GLN A 924 49.58 -52.00 -0.27
N SER A 925 49.87 -53.19 0.24
CA SER A 925 49.87 -54.44 -0.53
C SER A 925 48.52 -54.76 -1.19
N LEU A 926 48.60 -55.18 -2.45
CA LEU A 926 47.46 -55.63 -3.25
C LEU A 926 46.96 -56.99 -2.75
N GLU A 927 45.76 -57.03 -2.17
CA GLU A 927 44.91 -58.22 -2.17
C GLU A 927 43.50 -57.80 -2.62
N LEU A 928 42.97 -58.48 -3.64
CA LEU A 928 41.78 -58.04 -4.36
C LEU A 928 41.00 -59.27 -4.85
N ALA A 929 39.89 -59.58 -4.18
CA ALA A 929 38.99 -60.66 -4.56
C ALA A 929 37.54 -60.31 -4.20
N TYR A 930 36.79 -59.91 -5.24
CA TYR A 930 35.33 -59.69 -5.30
C TYR A 930 34.72 -58.57 -4.44
#